data_AF-A0A9D7SGL4-F1
#
_entry.id   AF-A0A9D7SGL4-F1
#
_cell.length_a   1.000
_cell.length_b   1.000
_cell.length_c   1.000
_cell.angle_alpha   90.00
_cell.angle_beta   90.00
_cell.angle_gamma   90.00
#
_symmetry.space_group_name_H-M   'P 1'
#
loop_
_entity.id
_entity.type
_entity.pdbx_description
1 polymer ?
#
loop_
_entity_poly.entity_id
_entity_poly.type
_entity_poly.pdbx_seq_one_letter_code
_entity_poly.pdbx_strand_id
1 'polypeptide(L)'
;MSWTMGAMQHTSHLPFPLLGLSGGIAAGKSFVASLLSALGWTVIDADALAREVVAPGSEGLVQVAEAFGPACLQADGTLDRAWMAARVFSDAMARARLNAILHPRIEALRDARLRALPGSTKGVVLDAALWVERGRAHHFDAFWTVDAPEEIRLERLVTRDGLTRDAALARLRAQATAAERALHADLVIPNDGRELSGILAGAEAALLADWRVRRGRTWRPNMPAPFSAEQLRDVLATLLSRGGDYGEVFAERRRAHALGMDDGRMEDVLASETFGASLRLVDGETTRFADLIAPTLDELLEAARTLAAPGTGTPAEVPALVVSVHPTPSPIEQDPGQVPLSDKVALVRRAETGARSQAESLRPGALKQVSVGYGDNTQRVWIAAAERRDGSWSGRLTEDQRTQVVLRANVTAGDGSQLQTGYQALGETRGFELFTEEAVTRTVGEAVRLAIQALDAQPAPAGTFPVVLSSSAGGTMIHEACGHGLEADLALAGMSSFAGKLGQKVAAEGVTIIDDGTLPHKRGSQAIDDEGNPVSRVVLIENGVLKAFLQSRKTSKKMDTEPTGNGRRESYRHLPIPRMRNTFLAAGSESPEAILRDLDRGLLVKRMGGGQVDTVTGNFVFQVTEGYWVENGVAKYPVKNATLSGCGPDVLKGLTRIGNDLCHFDIGTCGKDGQGVPVSDALPTILCPALVVGGTAEALPSVI
;
A
#
# COMPACT_ATOMS: atom_id res chain seq x y z
N MET A 1 -33.43 14.08 5.99
CA MET A 1 -32.35 14.58 6.85
C MET A 1 -31.47 13.38 7.20
N SER A 2 -30.31 13.32 6.57
CA SER A 2 -29.37 12.20 6.57
C SER A 2 -28.61 12.12 7.90
N TRP A 3 -28.79 11.01 8.62
CA TRP A 3 -27.89 10.66 9.73
C TRP A 3 -26.66 9.98 9.14
N THR A 4 -25.56 10.73 9.07
CA THR A 4 -24.21 10.21 8.84
C THR A 4 -23.88 9.22 9.94
N MET A 5 -23.71 7.94 9.59
CA MET A 5 -23.03 6.96 10.45
C MET A 5 -21.61 7.49 10.71
N GLY A 6 -21.37 7.96 11.92
CA GLY A 6 -20.05 8.42 12.34
C GLY A 6 -19.06 7.26 12.28
N ALA A 7 -18.16 7.32 11.30
CA ALA A 7 -16.95 6.52 11.26
C ALA A 7 -16.20 6.67 12.59
N MET A 8 -15.82 5.54 13.18
CA MET A 8 -14.96 5.49 14.36
C MET A 8 -13.62 6.15 14.02
N GLN A 9 -13.37 7.34 14.56
CA GLN A 9 -12.03 7.93 14.55
C GLN A 9 -11.15 7.12 15.52
N HIS A 10 -10.13 6.44 14.97
CA HIS A 10 -9.17 5.65 15.73
C HIS A 10 -8.49 6.47 16.85
N THR A 11 -8.07 5.76 17.89
CA THR A 11 -7.39 6.22 19.11
C THR A 11 -6.02 6.89 18.88
N SER A 12 -5.53 6.92 17.63
CA SER A 12 -4.23 7.45 17.21
C SER A 12 -4.00 8.95 17.49
N HIS A 13 -5.05 9.73 17.78
CA HIS A 13 -4.95 11.16 18.05
C HIS A 13 -4.97 11.56 19.53
N LEU A 14 -5.15 10.60 20.45
CA LEU A 14 -5.20 10.95 21.87
C LEU A 14 -3.80 11.36 22.37
N PRO A 15 -3.67 12.44 23.15
CA PRO A 15 -2.40 12.90 23.70
C PRO A 15 -1.88 12.05 24.88
N PHE A 16 -2.49 10.89 25.13
CA PHE A 16 -2.21 10.00 26.26
C PHE A 16 -2.50 8.53 25.86
N PRO A 17 -1.89 7.54 26.54
CA PRO A 17 -2.12 6.13 26.25
C PRO A 17 -3.50 5.65 26.71
N LEU A 18 -4.05 4.70 25.96
CA LEU A 18 -5.29 4.00 26.24
C LEU A 18 -5.00 2.53 26.58
N LEU A 19 -5.32 2.12 27.80
CA LEU A 19 -5.14 0.77 28.32
C LEU A 19 -6.48 0.03 28.35
N GLY A 20 -6.58 -1.06 27.61
CA GLY A 20 -7.71 -2.00 27.72
C GLY A 20 -7.48 -2.93 28.90
N LEU A 21 -8.44 -3.01 29.82
CA LEU A 21 -8.36 -3.90 30.98
C LEU A 21 -9.50 -4.92 30.95
N SER A 22 -9.15 -6.20 30.86
CA SER A 22 -10.11 -7.32 30.88
C SER A 22 -9.85 -8.24 32.07
N GLY A 23 -10.75 -9.19 32.31
CA GLY A 23 -10.57 -10.23 33.32
C GLY A 23 -11.79 -11.14 33.42
N GLY A 24 -11.57 -12.39 33.82
CA GLY A 24 -12.66 -13.32 34.11
C GLY A 24 -13.53 -12.85 35.27
N ILE A 25 -14.74 -13.40 35.40
CA ILE A 25 -15.61 -13.09 36.54
C ILE A 25 -14.87 -13.41 37.85
N ALA A 26 -14.98 -12.49 38.81
CA ALA A 26 -14.30 -12.52 40.10
C ALA A 26 -12.74 -12.54 40.06
N ALA A 27 -12.12 -12.27 38.89
CA ALA A 27 -10.65 -12.16 38.79
C ALA A 27 -10.08 -10.90 39.46
N GLY A 28 -10.92 -9.90 39.76
CA GLY A 28 -10.51 -8.67 40.45
C GLY A 28 -10.09 -7.52 39.53
N LYS A 29 -10.65 -7.46 38.31
CA LYS A 29 -10.49 -6.33 37.38
C LYS A 29 -10.72 -4.96 38.05
N SER A 30 -11.81 -4.81 38.79
CA SER A 30 -12.14 -3.54 39.45
C SER A 30 -11.11 -3.15 40.52
N PHE A 31 -10.49 -4.14 41.19
CA PHE A 31 -9.40 -3.90 42.13
C PHE A 31 -8.17 -3.35 41.40
N VAL A 32 -7.75 -3.98 40.30
CA VAL A 32 -6.64 -3.49 39.47
C VAL A 32 -6.92 -2.11 38.89
N ALA A 33 -8.14 -1.86 38.40
CA ALA A 33 -8.55 -0.55 37.90
C ALA A 33 -8.46 0.54 38.99
N SER A 34 -8.82 0.21 40.24
CA SER A 34 -8.69 1.15 41.36
C SER A 34 -7.23 1.46 41.71
N LEU A 35 -6.34 0.48 41.60
CA LEU A 35 -4.90 0.68 41.81
C LEU A 35 -4.30 1.57 40.71
N LEU A 36 -4.67 1.35 39.44
CA LEU A 36 -4.27 2.22 38.33
C LEU A 36 -4.82 3.64 38.49
N SER A 37 -6.04 3.78 39.00
CA SER A 37 -6.61 5.09 39.33
C SER A 37 -5.82 5.81 40.42
N ALA A 38 -5.37 5.09 41.46
CA ALA A 38 -4.48 5.63 42.49
C ALA A 38 -3.11 6.07 41.94
N LEU A 39 -2.65 5.46 40.84
CA LEU A 39 -1.45 5.89 40.11
C LEU A 39 -1.70 7.10 39.19
N GLY A 40 -2.93 7.61 39.11
CA GLY A 40 -3.32 8.79 38.33
C GLY A 40 -3.91 8.49 36.96
N TRP A 41 -4.28 7.24 36.67
CA TRP A 41 -5.03 6.91 35.46
C TRP A 41 -6.50 7.27 35.58
N THR A 42 -7.10 7.72 34.48
CA THR A 42 -8.56 7.92 34.43
C THR A 42 -9.23 6.60 34.06
N VAL A 43 -10.19 6.14 34.86
CA VAL A 43 -10.92 4.89 34.58
C VAL A 43 -12.26 5.22 33.94
N ILE A 44 -12.55 4.61 32.81
CA ILE A 44 -13.86 4.66 32.15
C ILE A 44 -14.45 3.24 32.15
N ASP A 45 -15.53 3.07 32.92
CA ASP A 45 -16.23 1.80 33.10
C ASP A 45 -17.32 1.63 32.02
N ALA A 46 -17.21 0.58 31.21
CA ALA A 46 -18.15 0.25 30.15
C ALA A 46 -19.55 -0.07 30.70
N ASP A 47 -19.64 -0.70 31.88
CA ASP A 47 -20.92 -0.97 32.52
C ASP A 47 -21.58 0.33 32.98
N ALA A 48 -20.81 1.30 33.47
CA ALA A 48 -21.32 2.61 33.83
C ALA A 48 -21.87 3.35 32.60
N LEU A 49 -21.14 3.35 31.49
CA LEU A 49 -21.60 3.93 30.22
C LEU A 49 -22.89 3.25 29.71
N ALA A 50 -22.96 1.92 29.78
CA ALA A 50 -24.16 1.19 29.38
C ALA A 50 -25.39 1.58 30.22
N ARG A 51 -25.20 1.84 31.52
CA ARG A 51 -26.29 2.32 32.40
C ARG A 51 -26.71 3.75 32.07
N GLU A 52 -25.77 4.61 31.71
CA GLU A 52 -26.02 6.01 31.35
C GLU A 52 -26.80 6.11 30.03
N VAL A 53 -26.45 5.28 29.04
CA VAL A 53 -27.13 5.23 27.73
C VAL A 53 -28.61 4.86 27.83
N VAL A 54 -29.02 4.19 28.92
CA VAL A 54 -30.43 3.81 29.19
C VAL A 54 -31.01 4.50 30.42
N ALA A 55 -30.42 5.62 30.86
CA ALA A 55 -30.98 6.43 31.94
C ALA A 55 -32.36 7.00 31.54
N PRO A 56 -33.28 7.26 32.48
CA PRO A 56 -34.56 7.89 32.19
C PRO A 56 -34.41 9.16 31.34
N GLY A 57 -35.16 9.26 30.24
CA GLY A 57 -35.08 10.38 29.30
C GLY A 57 -33.98 10.30 28.23
N SER A 58 -33.14 9.26 28.25
CA SER A 58 -32.15 9.02 27.20
C SER A 58 -32.79 8.46 25.92
N GLU A 59 -32.21 8.81 24.77
CA GLU A 59 -32.62 8.24 23.48
C GLU A 59 -32.45 6.72 23.43
N GLY A 60 -31.44 6.18 24.13
CA GLY A 60 -31.21 4.75 24.22
C GLY A 60 -32.36 4.02 24.92
N LEU A 61 -32.88 4.57 26.02
CA LEU A 61 -34.05 4.00 26.69
C LEU A 61 -35.31 4.04 25.84
N VAL A 62 -35.54 5.13 25.10
CA VAL A 62 -36.68 5.28 24.18
C VAL A 62 -36.66 4.18 23.11
N GLN A 63 -35.52 3.99 22.43
CA GLN A 63 -35.41 2.96 21.40
C GLN A 63 -35.51 1.54 21.95
N VAL A 64 -35.01 1.29 23.17
CA VAL A 64 -35.22 0.01 23.85
C VAL A 64 -36.71 -0.23 24.13
N ALA A 65 -37.44 0.79 24.61
CA ALA A 65 -38.87 0.68 24.85
C ALA A 65 -39.68 0.48 23.55
N GLU A 66 -39.30 1.12 22.44
CA GLU A 66 -39.91 0.90 21.13
C GLU A 66 -39.67 -0.53 20.61
N ALA A 67 -38.45 -1.06 20.79
CA ALA A 67 -38.06 -2.37 20.27
C ALA A 67 -38.57 -3.56 21.11
N PHE A 68 -38.76 -3.38 22.42
CA PHE A 68 -39.12 -4.44 23.37
C PHE A 68 -40.50 -4.25 24.03
N GLY A 69 -41.16 -3.12 23.79
CA GLY A 69 -42.48 -2.79 24.32
C GLY A 69 -42.43 -2.25 25.77
N PRO A 70 -43.57 -1.76 26.28
CA PRO A 70 -43.63 -1.08 27.58
C PRO A 70 -43.30 -1.99 28.78
N ALA A 71 -43.37 -3.31 28.61
CA ALA A 71 -43.03 -4.29 29.65
C ALA A 71 -41.53 -4.28 30.04
N CYS A 72 -40.66 -3.65 29.25
CA CYS A 72 -39.25 -3.50 29.63
C CYS A 72 -38.99 -2.33 30.59
N LEU A 73 -40.03 -1.59 31.00
CA LEU A 73 -39.92 -0.44 31.90
C LEU A 73 -40.59 -0.72 33.24
N GLN A 74 -40.01 -0.18 34.31
CA GLN A 74 -40.66 -0.10 35.61
C GLN A 74 -41.67 1.05 35.63
N ALA A 75 -42.52 1.07 36.66
CA ALA A 75 -43.56 2.10 36.83
C ALA A 75 -42.99 3.53 36.98
N ASP A 76 -41.72 3.66 37.40
CA ASP A 76 -41.00 4.94 37.52
C ASP A 76 -40.32 5.39 36.20
N GLY A 77 -40.51 4.64 35.11
CA GLY A 77 -39.92 4.93 33.80
C GLY A 77 -38.46 4.49 33.65
N THR A 78 -37.89 3.78 34.61
CA THR A 78 -36.55 3.17 34.49
C THR A 78 -36.60 1.82 33.76
N LEU A 79 -35.47 1.37 33.21
CA LEU A 79 -35.38 0.05 32.57
C LEU A 79 -35.51 -1.08 33.61
N ASP A 80 -36.45 -2.00 33.39
CA ASP A 80 -36.51 -3.26 34.14
C ASP A 80 -35.41 -4.21 33.67
N ARG A 81 -34.29 -4.17 34.38
CA ARG A 81 -33.10 -4.98 34.08
C ARG A 81 -33.31 -6.46 34.30
N ALA A 82 -34.15 -6.85 35.27
CA ALA A 82 -34.40 -8.26 35.57
C ALA A 82 -35.23 -8.87 34.44
N TRP A 83 -36.27 -8.16 33.99
CA TRP A 83 -37.06 -8.54 32.83
C TRP A 83 -36.21 -8.59 31.56
N MET A 84 -35.40 -7.55 31.30
CA MET A 84 -34.55 -7.49 30.12
C MET A 84 -33.54 -8.65 30.10
N ALA A 85 -32.87 -8.90 31.23
CA ALA A 85 -31.92 -10.01 31.37
C ALA A 85 -32.60 -11.35 31.05
N ALA A 86 -33.77 -11.64 31.65
CA ALA A 86 -34.50 -12.88 31.41
C ALA A 86 -34.81 -13.10 29.92
N ARG A 87 -35.13 -12.02 29.20
CA ARG A 87 -35.45 -12.07 27.76
C ARG A 87 -34.22 -12.25 26.87
N VAL A 88 -33.12 -11.52 27.13
CA VAL A 88 -31.92 -11.58 26.28
C VAL A 88 -31.02 -12.78 26.56
N PHE A 89 -31.09 -13.38 27.74
CA PHE A 89 -30.39 -14.64 28.04
C PHE A 89 -31.08 -15.86 27.41
N SER A 90 -32.38 -15.79 27.15
CA SER A 90 -33.16 -16.88 26.56
C SER A 90 -33.34 -16.78 25.04
N ASP A 91 -33.03 -15.63 24.42
CA ASP A 91 -33.28 -15.35 23.00
C ASP A 91 -32.11 -14.60 22.34
N ALA A 92 -31.44 -15.29 21.42
CA ALA A 92 -30.28 -14.75 20.71
C ALA A 92 -30.63 -13.58 19.77
N MET A 93 -31.82 -13.57 19.16
CA MET A 93 -32.28 -12.48 18.29
C MET A 93 -32.64 -11.25 19.13
N ALA A 94 -33.27 -11.45 20.29
CA ALA A 94 -33.54 -10.37 21.24
C ALA A 94 -32.23 -9.72 21.72
N ARG A 95 -31.22 -10.53 22.06
CA ARG A 95 -29.88 -10.04 22.44
C ARG A 95 -29.22 -9.25 21.31
N ALA A 96 -29.28 -9.73 20.07
CA ALA A 96 -28.72 -9.02 18.91
C ALA A 96 -29.40 -7.67 18.68
N ARG A 97 -30.72 -7.61 18.84
CA ARG A 97 -31.50 -6.37 18.70
C ARG A 97 -31.17 -5.34 19.78
N LEU A 98 -31.06 -5.76 21.04
CA LEU A 98 -30.66 -4.87 22.13
C LEU A 98 -29.26 -4.31 21.90
N ASN A 99 -28.33 -5.19 21.51
CA ASN A 99 -26.95 -4.82 21.20
C ASN A 99 -26.83 -3.81 20.04
N ALA A 100 -27.67 -3.95 19.00
CA ALA A 100 -27.71 -3.01 17.87
C ALA A 100 -28.13 -1.59 18.29
N ILE A 101 -28.97 -1.47 19.32
CA ILE A 101 -29.41 -0.18 19.86
C ILE A 101 -28.35 0.43 20.79
N LEU A 102 -27.77 -0.39 21.67
CA LEU A 102 -26.90 0.10 22.74
C LEU A 102 -25.45 0.33 22.31
N HIS A 103 -24.84 -0.56 21.51
CA HIS A 103 -23.40 -0.47 21.23
C HIS A 103 -22.99 0.85 20.55
N PRO A 104 -23.66 1.34 19.49
CA PRO A 104 -23.24 2.59 18.83
C PRO A 104 -23.29 3.79 19.78
N ARG A 105 -24.22 3.80 20.73
CA ARG A 105 -24.40 4.87 21.70
C ARG A 105 -23.38 4.82 22.82
N ILE A 106 -23.07 3.62 23.32
CA ILE A 106 -22.00 3.42 24.30
C ILE A 106 -20.66 3.86 23.69
N GLU A 107 -20.41 3.52 22.43
CA GLU A 107 -19.21 3.93 21.69
C GLU A 107 -19.16 5.46 21.51
N ALA A 108 -20.26 6.10 21.08
CA ALA A 108 -20.32 7.55 20.94
C ALA A 108 -20.07 8.30 22.26
N LEU A 109 -20.68 7.84 23.36
CA LEU A 109 -20.51 8.44 24.68
C LEU A 109 -19.07 8.27 25.20
N ARG A 110 -18.48 7.08 25.01
CA ARG A 110 -17.07 6.82 25.31
C ARG A 110 -16.17 7.80 24.56
N ASP A 111 -16.36 7.94 23.25
CA ASP A 111 -15.50 8.77 22.41
C ASP A 111 -15.63 10.26 22.75
N ALA A 112 -16.85 10.72 23.07
CA ALA A 112 -17.07 12.06 23.60
C ALA A 112 -16.31 12.27 24.91
N ARG A 113 -16.32 11.28 25.82
CA ARG A 113 -15.62 11.36 27.10
C ARG A 113 -14.11 11.35 26.94
N LEU A 114 -13.57 10.54 26.03
CA LEU A 114 -12.14 10.53 25.70
C LEU A 114 -11.68 11.88 25.13
N ARG A 115 -12.44 12.48 24.20
CA ARG A 115 -12.12 13.79 23.62
C ARG A 115 -12.20 14.94 24.61
N ALA A 116 -13.03 14.83 25.65
CA ALA A 116 -13.17 15.85 26.68
C ALA A 116 -12.01 15.86 27.69
N LEU A 117 -11.15 14.83 27.69
CA LEU A 117 -10.04 14.74 28.64
C LEU A 117 -8.88 15.70 28.26
N PRO A 118 -8.22 16.33 29.25
CA PRO A 118 -7.08 17.20 28.99
C PRO A 118 -5.90 16.45 28.34
N GLY A 119 -5.09 17.18 27.57
CA GLY A 119 -3.85 16.65 27.00
C GLY A 119 -2.80 16.23 28.02
N SER A 120 -2.92 16.70 29.27
CA SER A 120 -2.07 16.35 30.40
C SER A 120 -2.48 15.06 31.13
N THR A 121 -3.55 14.38 30.68
CA THR A 121 -3.98 13.09 31.24
C THR A 121 -2.84 12.07 31.16
N LYS A 122 -2.57 11.35 32.27
CA LYS A 122 -1.49 10.35 32.32
C LYS A 122 -1.75 9.16 31.40
N GLY A 123 -3.00 8.72 31.35
CA GLY A 123 -3.50 7.58 30.59
C GLY A 123 -4.94 7.26 30.98
N VAL A 124 -5.63 6.49 30.14
CA VAL A 124 -7.02 6.08 30.36
C VAL A 124 -7.12 4.55 30.40
N VAL A 125 -7.79 4.01 31.41
CA VAL A 125 -8.15 2.59 31.51
C VAL A 125 -9.59 2.42 31.04
N LEU A 126 -9.80 1.52 30.09
CA LEU A 126 -11.12 1.14 29.60
C LEU A 126 -11.42 -0.31 29.97
N ASP A 127 -12.60 -0.54 30.53
CA ASP A 127 -13.10 -1.91 30.72
C ASP A 127 -13.37 -2.59 29.37
N ALA A 128 -12.68 -3.70 29.13
CA ALA A 128 -12.66 -4.40 27.86
C ALA A 128 -13.25 -5.81 27.92
N ALA A 129 -14.09 -6.11 28.93
CA ALA A 129 -14.66 -7.45 29.14
C ALA A 129 -15.29 -8.07 27.88
N LEU A 130 -15.92 -7.29 27.00
CA LEU A 130 -16.57 -7.75 25.76
C LEU A 130 -15.64 -7.76 24.51
N TRP A 131 -14.41 -7.27 24.63
CA TRP A 131 -13.54 -6.96 23.48
C TRP A 131 -12.58 -8.10 23.14
N VAL A 132 -12.23 -8.92 24.13
CA VAL A 132 -11.43 -10.13 23.92
C VAL A 132 -12.20 -11.13 23.06
N GLU A 133 -13.49 -11.34 23.38
CA GLU A 133 -14.38 -12.26 22.66
C GLU A 133 -14.71 -11.80 21.23
N ARG A 134 -14.35 -10.56 20.87
CA ARG A 134 -14.58 -9.95 19.55
C ARG A 134 -13.29 -9.63 18.78
N GLY A 135 -12.12 -10.05 19.27
CA GLY A 135 -10.83 -9.80 18.60
C GLY A 135 -10.42 -8.31 18.52
N ARG A 136 -10.94 -7.46 19.41
CA ARG A 136 -10.79 -6.00 19.35
C ARG A 136 -9.68 -5.42 20.25
N ALA A 137 -8.75 -6.24 20.73
CA ALA A 137 -7.64 -5.82 21.61
C ALA A 137 -6.73 -4.75 20.97
N HIS A 138 -6.67 -4.70 19.63
CA HIS A 138 -5.82 -3.79 18.87
C HIS A 138 -6.22 -2.30 18.90
N HIS A 139 -7.33 -1.96 19.54
CA HIS A 139 -7.77 -0.56 19.68
C HIS A 139 -7.10 0.18 20.84
N PHE A 140 -6.37 -0.54 21.70
CA PHE A 140 -5.68 0.00 22.86
C PHE A 140 -4.18 0.09 22.58
N ASP A 141 -3.49 1.04 23.23
CA ASP A 141 -2.03 1.12 23.20
C ASP A 141 -1.38 -0.06 23.92
N ALA A 142 -2.09 -0.61 24.91
CA ALA A 142 -1.83 -1.90 25.53
C ALA A 142 -3.13 -2.54 26.02
N PHE A 143 -3.12 -3.87 26.11
CA PHE A 143 -4.22 -4.68 26.58
C PHE A 143 -3.77 -5.58 27.72
N TRP A 144 -4.30 -5.35 28.92
CA TRP A 144 -3.99 -6.15 30.10
C TRP A 144 -5.18 -7.00 30.49
N THR A 145 -4.92 -8.23 30.92
CA THR A 145 -5.94 -9.11 31.50
C THR A 145 -5.60 -9.42 32.95
N VAL A 146 -6.59 -9.36 33.83
CA VAL A 146 -6.47 -9.79 35.22
C VAL A 146 -6.93 -11.23 35.31
N ASP A 147 -6.09 -12.08 35.89
CA ASP A 147 -6.43 -13.49 36.11
C ASP A 147 -6.20 -13.89 37.56
N ALA A 148 -6.95 -14.90 38.02
CA ALA A 148 -6.83 -15.45 39.36
C ALA A 148 -7.16 -16.95 39.32
N PRO A 149 -6.56 -17.77 40.22
CA PRO A 149 -6.89 -19.19 40.32
C PRO A 149 -8.40 -19.43 40.41
N GLU A 150 -8.87 -20.49 39.75
CA GLU A 150 -10.31 -20.82 39.66
C GLU A 150 -10.95 -20.94 41.04
N GLU A 151 -10.26 -21.58 41.99
CA GLU A 151 -10.76 -21.75 43.37
C GLU A 151 -10.98 -20.41 44.07
N ILE A 152 -10.03 -19.48 43.95
CA ILE A 152 -10.13 -18.12 44.51
C ILE A 152 -11.29 -17.35 43.85
N ARG A 153 -11.48 -17.52 42.54
CA ARG A 153 -12.59 -16.90 41.80
C ARG A 153 -13.94 -17.47 42.23
N LEU A 154 -14.03 -18.79 42.42
CA LEU A 154 -15.22 -19.48 42.94
C LEU A 154 -15.60 -18.95 44.31
N GLU A 155 -14.66 -18.91 45.25
CA GLU A 155 -14.87 -18.40 46.61
C GLU A 155 -15.35 -16.94 46.60
N ARG A 156 -14.68 -16.08 45.82
CA ARG A 156 -15.07 -14.67 45.65
C ARG A 156 -16.48 -14.54 45.05
N LEU A 157 -16.82 -15.36 44.06
CA LEU A 157 -18.10 -15.30 43.37
C LEU A 157 -19.25 -15.78 44.26
N VAL A 158 -19.05 -16.88 45.00
CA VAL A 158 -20.00 -17.41 45.99
C VAL A 158 -20.23 -16.39 47.09
N THR A 159 -19.17 -15.78 47.62
CA THR A 159 -19.27 -14.79 48.71
C THR A 159 -19.94 -13.50 48.26
N ARG A 160 -19.60 -12.99 47.06
CA ARG A 160 -20.14 -11.73 46.53
C ARG A 160 -21.61 -11.84 46.12
N ASP A 161 -21.98 -12.95 45.48
CA ASP A 161 -23.28 -13.08 44.81
C ASP A 161 -24.25 -14.06 45.52
N GLY A 162 -23.83 -14.69 46.63
CA GLY A 162 -24.67 -15.61 47.40
C GLY A 162 -25.09 -16.88 46.65
N LEU A 163 -24.30 -17.31 45.66
CA LEU A 163 -24.61 -18.44 44.78
C LEU A 163 -24.19 -19.78 45.38
N THR A 164 -24.83 -20.88 44.96
CA THR A 164 -24.28 -22.22 45.21
C THR A 164 -23.00 -22.43 44.41
N ARG A 165 -22.09 -23.28 44.91
CA ARG A 165 -20.82 -23.58 44.24
C ARG A 165 -21.01 -24.07 42.81
N ASP A 166 -22.01 -24.90 42.55
CA ASP A 166 -22.34 -25.41 41.21
C ASP A 166 -22.83 -24.31 40.26
N ALA A 167 -23.65 -23.37 40.74
CA ALA A 167 -24.11 -22.23 39.95
C ALA A 167 -22.95 -21.25 39.65
N ALA A 168 -22.04 -21.05 40.60
CA ALA A 168 -20.83 -20.25 40.40
C ALA A 168 -19.89 -20.89 39.36
N LEU A 169 -19.69 -22.21 39.42
CA LEU A 169 -18.87 -22.96 38.47
C LEU A 169 -19.44 -22.92 37.04
N ALA A 170 -20.76 -23.07 36.90
CA ALA A 170 -21.43 -22.95 35.60
C ALA A 170 -21.20 -21.58 34.95
N ARG A 171 -21.26 -20.49 35.74
CA ARG A 171 -20.98 -19.13 35.26
C ARG A 171 -19.53 -18.92 34.87
N LEU A 172 -18.59 -19.50 35.62
CA LEU A 172 -17.16 -19.42 35.30
C LEU A 172 -16.83 -20.11 33.98
N ARG A 173 -17.37 -21.31 33.76
CA ARG A 173 -17.15 -22.12 32.55
C ARG A 173 -17.85 -21.59 31.30
N ALA A 174 -18.83 -20.71 31.45
CA ALA A 174 -19.51 -20.06 30.33
C ALA A 174 -18.69 -18.91 29.70
N GLN A 175 -17.58 -18.50 30.31
CA GLN A 175 -16.69 -17.48 29.78
C GLN A 175 -15.52 -18.10 29.00
N ALA A 176 -14.85 -17.31 28.17
CA ALA A 176 -13.57 -17.70 27.57
C ALA A 176 -12.59 -18.23 28.65
N THR A 177 -11.71 -19.15 28.27
CA THR A 177 -10.67 -19.67 29.15
C THR A 177 -9.62 -18.60 29.45
N ALA A 178 -8.83 -18.80 30.51
CA ALA A 178 -7.71 -17.89 30.83
C ALA A 178 -6.67 -17.87 29.70
N ALA A 179 -6.40 -19.03 29.08
CA ALA A 179 -5.48 -19.17 27.96
C ALA A 179 -5.93 -18.37 26.72
N GLU A 180 -7.21 -18.45 26.36
CA GLU A 180 -7.76 -17.66 25.25
C GLU A 180 -7.66 -16.15 25.50
N ARG A 181 -7.89 -15.71 26.74
CA ARG A 181 -7.71 -14.28 27.09
C ARG A 181 -6.26 -13.84 27.02
N ALA A 182 -5.34 -14.67 27.51
CA ALA A 182 -3.91 -14.38 27.50
C ALA A 182 -3.34 -14.25 26.08
N LEU A 183 -3.90 -14.98 25.11
CA LEU A 183 -3.49 -14.89 23.69
C LEU A 183 -3.61 -13.46 23.12
N HIS A 184 -4.52 -12.66 23.67
CA HIS A 184 -4.81 -11.31 23.20
C HIS A 184 -4.30 -10.20 24.14
N ALA A 185 -3.58 -10.56 25.21
CA ALA A 185 -3.10 -9.62 26.21
C ALA A 185 -1.59 -9.38 26.10
N ASP A 186 -1.18 -8.12 26.17
CA ASP A 186 0.22 -7.71 26.30
C ASP A 186 0.76 -8.05 27.71
N LEU A 187 -0.12 -8.11 28.71
CA LEU A 187 0.22 -8.47 30.08
C LEU A 187 -0.92 -9.21 30.79
N VAL A 188 -0.57 -10.28 31.50
CA VAL A 188 -1.46 -10.97 32.45
C VAL A 188 -1.09 -10.56 33.88
N ILE A 189 -2.05 -10.02 34.62
CA ILE A 189 -1.88 -9.59 36.02
C ILE A 189 -2.40 -10.71 36.94
N PRO A 190 -1.53 -11.41 37.68
CA PRO A 190 -1.93 -12.51 38.56
C PRO A 190 -2.46 -11.99 39.89
N ASN A 191 -3.77 -12.05 40.10
CA ASN A 191 -4.45 -11.64 41.33
C ASN A 191 -4.80 -12.84 42.23
N ASP A 192 -3.77 -13.55 42.67
CA ASP A 192 -3.82 -14.74 43.52
C ASP A 192 -3.63 -14.44 45.02
N GLY A 193 -3.72 -13.16 45.41
CA GLY A 193 -3.52 -12.69 46.79
C GLY A 193 -2.16 -12.07 47.06
N ARG A 194 -1.26 -12.05 46.06
CA ARG A 194 0.01 -11.32 46.14
C ARG A 194 -0.16 -9.80 46.16
N GLU A 195 0.89 -9.10 46.61
CA GLU A 195 1.00 -7.65 46.50
C GLU A 195 1.18 -7.23 45.02
N LEU A 196 0.37 -6.29 44.54
CA LEU A 196 0.30 -5.91 43.12
C LEU A 196 0.90 -4.52 42.80
N SER A 197 1.11 -3.65 43.78
CA SER A 197 1.52 -2.26 43.53
C SER A 197 2.87 -2.18 42.82
N GLY A 198 3.86 -3.00 43.22
CA GLY A 198 5.16 -3.05 42.55
C GLY A 198 5.07 -3.55 41.11
N ILE A 199 4.25 -4.58 40.85
CA ILE A 199 4.03 -5.14 39.51
C ILE A 199 3.34 -4.09 38.61
N LEU A 200 2.30 -3.43 39.12
CA LEU A 200 1.54 -2.43 38.37
C LEU A 200 2.37 -1.18 38.09
N ALA A 201 3.15 -0.70 39.05
CA ALA A 201 4.03 0.46 38.85
C ALA A 201 5.12 0.17 37.79
N GLY A 202 5.71 -1.03 37.82
CA GLY A 202 6.68 -1.46 36.80
C GLY A 202 6.06 -1.58 35.41
N ALA A 203 4.89 -2.23 35.32
CA ALA A 203 4.16 -2.40 34.06
C ALA A 203 3.69 -1.06 33.47
N GLU A 204 3.21 -0.15 34.34
CA GLU A 204 2.84 1.21 33.96
C GLU A 204 4.04 1.99 33.41
N ALA A 205 5.16 1.96 34.12
CA ALA A 205 6.36 2.67 33.69
C ALA A 205 6.86 2.15 32.34
N ALA A 206 6.84 0.83 32.13
CA ALA A 206 7.17 0.21 30.85
C ALA A 206 6.22 0.66 29.73
N LEU A 207 4.91 0.65 29.98
CA LEU A 207 3.89 1.12 29.03
C LEU A 207 4.10 2.58 28.64
N LEU A 208 4.32 3.47 29.61
CA LEU A 208 4.54 4.89 29.36
C LEU A 208 5.85 5.15 28.61
N ALA A 209 6.92 4.42 28.95
CA ALA A 209 8.20 4.53 28.26
C ALA A 209 8.08 4.09 26.80
N ASP A 210 7.48 2.93 26.56
CA ASP A 210 7.23 2.40 25.22
C ASP A 210 6.32 3.33 24.39
N TRP A 211 5.21 3.80 24.97
CA TRP A 211 4.31 4.76 24.31
C TRP A 211 5.03 6.05 23.90
N ARG A 212 5.88 6.60 24.77
CA ARG A 212 6.70 7.79 24.46
C ARG A 212 7.71 7.53 23.35
N VAL A 213 8.38 6.37 23.37
CA VAL A 213 9.36 5.99 22.34
C VAL A 213 8.66 5.81 20.99
N ARG A 214 7.50 5.11 20.95
CA ARG A 214 6.72 4.90 19.73
C ARG A 214 6.27 6.20 19.08
N ARG A 215 5.86 7.20 19.86
CA ARG A 215 5.52 8.54 19.35
C ARG A 215 6.72 9.43 19.07
N GLY A 216 7.82 9.26 19.80
CA GLY A 216 9.04 10.05 19.65
C GLY A 216 9.91 9.64 18.44
N ARG A 217 9.72 8.43 17.90
CA ARG A 217 10.38 7.94 16.69
C ARG A 217 9.70 8.46 15.43
N THR A 218 9.73 9.77 15.23
CA THR A 218 9.49 10.38 13.91
C THR A 218 10.83 10.66 13.26
N TRP A 219 10.92 10.47 11.95
CA TRP A 219 12.13 10.84 11.23
C TRP A 219 12.31 12.35 11.31
N ARG A 220 13.55 12.83 11.40
CA ARG A 220 13.80 14.27 11.25
C ARG A 220 13.28 14.72 9.88
N PRO A 221 12.50 15.80 9.78
CA PRO A 221 11.88 16.25 8.52
C PRO A 221 12.84 16.33 7.34
N ASN A 222 14.06 16.80 7.61
CA ASN A 222 15.04 17.04 6.57
C ASN A 222 16.02 15.86 6.45
N MET A 223 16.21 15.38 5.22
CA MET A 223 17.38 14.59 4.83
C MET A 223 18.42 15.56 4.25
N PRO A 224 19.37 16.09 5.06
CA PRO A 224 20.35 17.04 4.57
C PRO A 224 21.30 16.38 3.57
N ALA A 225 21.83 17.18 2.65
CA ALA A 225 22.88 16.75 1.74
C ALA A 225 24.07 16.19 2.53
N PRO A 226 24.61 15.01 2.16
CA PRO A 226 25.71 14.39 2.89
C PRO A 226 27.04 15.12 2.68
N PHE A 227 27.20 15.82 1.57
CA PHE A 227 28.42 16.53 1.17
C PHE A 227 28.07 17.89 0.58
N SER A 228 28.97 18.86 0.70
CA SER A 228 28.84 20.17 0.05
C SER A 228 29.12 20.08 -1.46
N ALA A 229 28.66 21.07 -2.22
CA ALA A 229 28.98 21.16 -3.65
C ALA A 229 30.48 21.23 -3.93
N GLU A 230 31.25 21.86 -3.04
CA GLU A 230 32.72 21.93 -3.15
C GLU A 230 33.36 20.56 -2.91
N GLN A 231 32.92 19.83 -1.88
CA GLN A 231 33.41 18.46 -1.62
C GLN A 231 33.11 17.53 -2.79
N LEU A 232 31.91 17.60 -3.38
CA LEU A 232 31.56 16.81 -4.56
C LEU A 232 32.37 17.23 -5.81
N ARG A 233 32.67 18.52 -5.97
CA ARG A 233 33.57 19.00 -7.03
C ARG A 233 34.96 18.40 -6.88
N ASP A 234 35.50 18.36 -5.67
CA ASP A 234 36.84 17.84 -5.41
C ASP A 234 36.91 16.31 -5.66
N VAL A 235 35.84 15.57 -5.36
CA VAL A 235 35.70 14.16 -5.74
C VAL A 235 35.68 13.99 -7.25
N LEU A 236 34.91 14.82 -7.98
CA LEU A 236 34.85 14.78 -9.45
C LEU A 236 36.20 15.12 -10.09
N ALA A 237 36.90 16.14 -9.59
CA ALA A 237 38.23 16.52 -10.05
C ALA A 237 39.24 15.38 -9.81
N THR A 238 39.15 14.69 -8.68
CA THR A 238 39.95 13.50 -8.37
C THR A 238 39.62 12.34 -9.32
N LEU A 239 38.33 12.10 -9.58
CA LEU A 239 37.83 11.04 -10.46
C LEU A 239 38.31 11.24 -11.91
N LEU A 240 38.40 12.49 -12.36
CA LEU A 240 38.81 12.87 -13.72
C LEU A 240 40.28 13.33 -13.81
N SER A 241 41.08 13.04 -12.77
CA SER A 241 42.48 13.50 -12.68
C SER A 241 43.42 12.85 -13.70
N ARG A 242 43.00 11.78 -14.37
CA ARG A 242 43.79 11.05 -15.38
C ARG A 242 43.04 10.88 -16.71
N GLY A 243 42.18 11.85 -17.04
CA GLY A 243 41.34 11.83 -18.23
C GLY A 243 39.94 11.23 -18.00
N GLY A 244 39.15 11.20 -19.06
CA GLY A 244 37.74 10.83 -19.07
C GLY A 244 36.87 11.91 -19.72
N ASP A 245 35.70 11.51 -20.22
CA ASP A 245 34.73 12.38 -20.88
C ASP A 245 33.59 12.81 -19.94
N TYR A 246 33.41 12.07 -18.84
CA TYR A 246 32.33 12.26 -17.88
C TYR A 246 32.70 11.69 -16.52
N GLY A 247 32.42 12.46 -15.47
CA GLY A 247 32.46 12.01 -14.09
C GLY A 247 31.13 12.27 -13.42
N GLU A 248 30.68 11.34 -12.58
CA GLU A 248 29.47 11.49 -11.77
C GLU A 248 29.68 10.93 -10.37
N VAL A 249 29.11 11.63 -9.40
CA VAL A 249 28.85 11.15 -8.05
C VAL A 249 27.34 11.15 -7.85
N PHE A 250 26.75 9.97 -7.66
CA PHE A 250 25.35 9.80 -7.31
C PHE A 250 25.27 9.42 -5.83
N ALA A 251 24.68 10.27 -4.99
CA ALA A 251 24.44 9.98 -3.59
C ALA A 251 22.94 9.85 -3.33
N GLU A 252 22.55 8.87 -2.52
CA GLU A 252 21.16 8.55 -2.23
C GLU A 252 20.98 8.30 -0.74
N ARG A 253 19.96 8.92 -0.17
CA ARG A 253 19.42 8.54 1.15
C ARG A 253 17.97 8.13 0.99
N ARG A 254 17.61 7.00 1.59
CA ARG A 254 16.28 6.42 1.47
C ARG A 254 15.74 6.05 2.84
N ARG A 255 14.53 6.50 3.15
CA ARG A 255 13.75 6.07 4.31
C ARG A 255 12.56 5.28 3.84
N ALA A 256 12.30 4.15 4.48
CA ALA A 256 11.16 3.32 4.14
C ALA A 256 10.56 2.67 5.38
N HIS A 257 9.22 2.62 5.40
CA HIS A 257 8.48 1.72 6.26
C HIS A 257 7.80 0.64 5.43
N ALA A 258 7.76 -0.57 5.96
CA ALA A 258 6.92 -1.64 5.43
C ALA A 258 6.20 -2.32 6.58
N LEU A 259 4.88 -2.46 6.45
CA LEU A 259 4.04 -3.16 7.41
C LEU A 259 3.33 -4.30 6.67
N GLY A 260 3.31 -5.47 7.28
CA GLY A 260 2.61 -6.65 6.77
C GLY A 260 1.68 -7.18 7.85
N MET A 261 0.39 -7.20 7.54
CA MET A 261 -0.62 -7.84 8.37
C MET A 261 -1.16 -9.07 7.65
N ASP A 262 -1.23 -10.18 8.37
CA ASP A 262 -1.86 -11.41 7.91
C ASP A 262 -2.83 -11.94 8.96
N ASP A 263 -4.07 -12.19 8.53
CA ASP A 263 -5.19 -12.68 9.35
C ASP A 263 -5.33 -11.98 10.72
N GLY A 264 -5.30 -10.64 10.69
CA GLY A 264 -5.45 -9.78 11.87
C GLY A 264 -4.19 -9.63 12.75
N ARG A 265 -3.11 -10.33 12.43
CA ARG A 265 -1.82 -10.26 13.12
C ARG A 265 -0.82 -9.43 12.34
N MET A 266 -0.05 -8.62 13.04
CA MET A 266 1.05 -7.87 12.42
C MET A 266 2.26 -8.79 12.38
N GLU A 267 2.63 -9.24 11.19
CA GLU A 267 3.75 -10.17 10.98
C GLU A 267 5.04 -9.39 10.70
N ASP A 268 4.96 -8.35 9.88
CA ASP A 268 6.13 -7.56 9.47
C ASP A 268 6.01 -6.10 9.90
N VAL A 269 7.06 -5.58 10.53
CA VAL A 269 7.25 -4.15 10.80
C VAL A 269 8.69 -3.78 10.51
N LEU A 270 8.90 -3.08 9.40
CA LEU A 270 10.20 -2.53 9.00
C LEU A 270 10.15 -1.01 9.08
N ALA A 271 11.18 -0.42 9.69
CA ALA A 271 11.53 0.98 9.55
C ALA A 271 13.03 1.05 9.24
N SER A 272 13.40 1.59 8.08
CA SER A 272 14.78 1.59 7.61
C SER A 272 15.19 2.96 7.10
N GLU A 273 16.45 3.31 7.34
CA GLU A 273 17.14 4.42 6.68
C GLU A 273 18.43 3.85 6.08
N THR A 274 18.65 4.11 4.80
CA THR A 274 19.83 3.68 4.07
C THR A 274 20.47 4.89 3.43
N PHE A 275 21.81 4.88 3.36
CA PHE A 275 22.60 5.90 2.70
C PHE A 275 23.72 5.21 1.92
N GLY A 276 23.95 5.66 0.71
CA GLY A 276 25.05 5.19 -0.13
C GLY A 276 25.36 6.18 -1.24
N ALA A 277 26.50 5.98 -1.88
CA ALA A 277 26.89 6.75 -3.04
C ALA A 277 27.64 5.89 -4.05
N SER A 278 27.63 6.30 -5.31
CA SER A 278 28.43 5.70 -6.36
C SER A 278 29.15 6.73 -7.19
N LEU A 279 30.27 6.30 -7.74
CA LEU A 279 31.10 7.06 -8.66
C LEU A 279 31.06 6.38 -10.02
N ARG A 280 30.89 7.18 -11.07
CA ARG A 280 30.89 6.72 -12.46
C ARG A 280 31.84 7.58 -13.27
N LEU A 281 32.86 6.95 -13.85
CA LEU A 281 33.80 7.55 -14.79
C LEU A 281 33.57 6.93 -16.18
N VAL A 282 33.36 7.77 -17.19
CA VAL A 282 33.23 7.33 -18.58
C VAL A 282 34.40 7.88 -19.40
N ASP A 283 35.04 7.01 -20.16
CA ASP A 283 36.17 7.30 -21.05
C ASP A 283 35.92 6.57 -22.38
N GLY A 284 35.44 7.30 -23.38
CA GLY A 284 34.89 6.75 -24.61
C GLY A 284 33.74 5.76 -24.33
N GLU A 285 33.97 4.49 -24.70
CA GLU A 285 33.02 3.40 -24.49
C GLU A 285 33.15 2.73 -23.11
N THR A 286 34.25 2.99 -22.39
CA THR A 286 34.54 2.34 -21.12
C THR A 286 33.80 3.06 -19.99
N THR A 287 33.10 2.30 -19.15
CA THR A 287 32.51 2.81 -17.91
C THR A 287 33.18 2.13 -16.73
N ARG A 288 33.74 2.92 -15.82
CA ARG A 288 34.29 2.45 -14.53
C ARG A 288 33.35 2.91 -13.44
N PHE A 289 33.02 2.01 -12.52
CA PHE A 289 31.98 2.20 -11.53
C PHE A 289 32.42 1.66 -10.17
N ALA A 290 32.07 2.39 -9.10
CA ALA A 290 32.19 1.92 -7.74
C ALA A 290 30.98 2.39 -6.94
N ASP A 291 30.44 1.53 -6.09
CA ASP A 291 29.40 1.85 -5.12
C ASP A 291 29.92 1.65 -3.69
N LEU A 292 29.49 2.52 -2.79
CA LEU A 292 29.92 2.52 -1.40
C LEU A 292 28.70 2.69 -0.49
N ILE A 293 28.70 1.93 0.61
CA ILE A 293 27.66 1.98 1.63
C ILE A 293 28.06 3.02 2.66
N ALA A 294 27.21 4.03 2.84
CA ALA A 294 27.41 5.12 3.79
C ALA A 294 28.84 5.73 3.84
N PRO A 295 29.44 6.10 2.68
CA PRO A 295 30.83 6.51 2.64
C PRO A 295 31.06 7.86 3.33
N THR A 296 32.27 8.03 3.85
CA THR A 296 32.88 9.31 4.21
C THR A 296 33.46 10.00 2.96
N LEU A 297 33.84 11.29 3.08
CA LEU A 297 34.47 12.01 1.99
C LEU A 297 35.82 11.39 1.57
N ASP A 298 36.62 10.95 2.54
CA ASP A 298 37.93 10.36 2.28
C ASP A 298 37.82 9.04 1.50
N GLU A 299 36.82 8.21 1.83
CA GLU A 299 36.51 6.98 1.09
C GLU A 299 36.03 7.27 -0.34
N LEU A 300 35.24 8.33 -0.55
CA LEU A 300 34.87 8.77 -1.91
C LEU A 300 36.09 9.22 -2.72
N LEU A 301 37.01 9.97 -2.10
CA LEU A 301 38.25 10.40 -2.75
C LEU A 301 39.17 9.21 -3.06
N GLU A 302 39.24 8.20 -2.19
CA GLU A 302 39.98 6.97 -2.42
C GLU A 302 39.39 6.14 -3.57
N ALA A 303 38.08 5.97 -3.59
CA ALA A 303 37.37 5.32 -4.69
C ALA A 303 37.60 6.08 -6.02
N ALA A 304 37.54 7.41 -5.98
CA ALA A 304 37.80 8.25 -7.14
C ALA A 304 39.22 8.05 -7.70
N ARG A 305 40.24 8.04 -6.83
CA ARG A 305 41.64 7.75 -7.23
C ARG A 305 41.76 6.35 -7.85
N THR A 306 41.09 5.37 -7.27
CA THR A 306 41.11 3.97 -7.74
C THR A 306 40.50 3.85 -9.14
N LEU A 307 39.35 4.47 -9.39
CA LEU A 307 38.70 4.48 -10.70
C LEU A 307 39.50 5.28 -11.75
N ALA A 308 40.18 6.36 -11.33
CA ALA A 308 41.02 7.18 -12.18
C ALA A 308 42.35 6.49 -12.55
N ALA A 309 42.89 5.62 -11.69
CA ALA A 309 44.24 5.08 -11.80
C ALA A 309 44.61 4.48 -13.17
N PRO A 310 43.72 3.73 -13.87
CA PRO A 310 44.01 3.20 -15.21
C PRO A 310 44.02 4.25 -16.33
N GLY A 311 43.59 5.48 -16.07
CA GLY A 311 43.61 6.57 -17.05
C GLY A 311 45.03 7.10 -17.32
N THR A 312 45.24 7.61 -18.53
CA THR A 312 46.52 8.22 -18.96
C THR A 312 46.33 9.60 -19.61
N GLY A 313 45.10 10.13 -19.58
CA GLY A 313 44.75 11.42 -20.16
C GLY A 313 45.11 12.61 -19.26
N THR A 314 44.86 13.80 -19.79
CA THR A 314 45.06 15.07 -19.07
C THR A 314 44.01 15.24 -17.97
N PRO A 315 44.37 15.77 -16.79
CA PRO A 315 43.40 16.11 -15.74
C PRO A 315 42.31 17.05 -16.24
N ALA A 316 41.06 16.78 -15.85
CA ALA A 316 39.95 17.69 -16.08
C ALA A 316 40.02 18.93 -15.17
N GLU A 317 39.71 20.10 -15.73
CA GLU A 317 39.47 21.32 -14.96
C GLU A 317 37.98 21.41 -14.63
N VAL A 318 37.56 20.79 -13.53
CA VAL A 318 36.15 20.74 -13.13
C VAL A 318 35.75 22.10 -12.53
N PRO A 319 34.81 22.86 -13.15
CA PRO A 319 34.38 24.15 -12.62
C PRO A 319 33.53 23.99 -11.34
N ALA A 320 33.16 25.11 -10.73
CA ALA A 320 32.17 25.10 -9.64
C ALA A 320 30.85 24.48 -10.11
N LEU A 321 30.24 23.64 -9.27
CA LEU A 321 28.99 22.96 -9.62
C LEU A 321 27.83 23.95 -9.58
N VAL A 322 27.13 24.08 -10.70
CA VAL A 322 25.88 24.84 -10.76
C VAL A 322 24.77 24.00 -10.13
N VAL A 323 24.19 24.50 -9.04
CA VAL A 323 23.09 23.83 -8.35
C VAL A 323 21.78 24.13 -9.10
N SER A 324 21.07 23.08 -9.51
CA SER A 324 19.77 23.21 -10.15
C SER A 324 18.71 22.37 -9.44
N VAL A 325 17.59 23.01 -9.13
CA VAL A 325 16.43 22.39 -8.50
C VAL A 325 15.28 22.42 -9.49
N HIS A 326 14.62 21.28 -9.67
CA HIS A 326 13.47 21.15 -10.55
C HIS A 326 12.20 20.97 -9.72
N PRO A 327 11.07 21.59 -10.13
CA PRO A 327 9.82 21.41 -9.41
C PRO A 327 9.37 19.94 -9.52
N THR A 328 8.98 19.35 -8.40
CA THR A 328 8.37 18.03 -8.40
C THR A 328 6.99 18.10 -9.06
N PRO A 329 6.64 17.15 -9.95
CA PRO A 329 5.27 17.04 -10.47
C PRO A 329 4.28 16.59 -9.38
N SER A 330 4.78 16.14 -8.22
CA SER A 330 3.96 15.55 -7.16
C SER A 330 4.33 16.13 -5.78
N PRO A 331 3.80 17.32 -5.44
CA PRO A 331 4.03 17.90 -4.12
C PRO A 331 3.39 17.03 -3.03
N ILE A 332 4.04 16.99 -1.86
CA ILE A 332 3.66 16.15 -0.72
C ILE A 332 3.03 17.01 0.37
N GLU A 333 1.80 16.68 0.78
CA GLU A 333 1.11 17.41 1.86
C GLU A 333 1.44 16.83 3.24
N GLN A 334 1.43 15.50 3.36
CA GLN A 334 1.76 14.78 4.59
C GLN A 334 2.94 13.84 4.35
N ASP A 335 4.14 14.26 4.76
CA ASP A 335 5.34 13.42 4.66
C ASP A 335 5.14 12.13 5.49
N PRO A 336 5.15 10.94 4.86
CA PRO A 336 5.00 9.69 5.58
C PRO A 336 6.12 9.47 6.61
N GLY A 337 7.30 10.10 6.46
CA GLY A 337 8.36 10.05 7.46
C GLY A 337 8.02 10.73 8.80
N GLN A 338 7.07 11.68 8.77
CA GLN A 338 6.59 12.39 9.96
C GLN A 338 5.35 11.75 10.59
N VAL A 339 4.67 10.86 9.85
CA VAL A 339 3.51 10.12 10.36
C VAL A 339 3.97 9.07 11.37
N PRO A 340 3.44 9.07 12.61
CA PRO A 340 3.77 8.07 13.61
C PRO A 340 3.50 6.65 13.12
N LEU A 341 4.35 5.70 13.53
CA LEU A 341 4.19 4.29 13.18
C LEU A 341 2.82 3.72 13.62
N SER A 342 2.30 4.19 14.77
CA SER A 342 0.97 3.82 15.28
C SER A 342 -0.15 4.10 14.27
N ASP A 343 -0.06 5.20 13.53
CA ASP A 343 -1.12 5.66 12.64
C ASP A 343 -1.13 4.84 11.35
N LYS A 344 0.07 4.43 10.91
CA LYS A 344 0.27 3.49 9.80
C LYS A 344 -0.23 2.08 10.17
N VAL A 345 0.07 1.62 11.39
CA VAL A 345 -0.49 0.36 11.92
C VAL A 345 -2.01 0.42 12.00
N ALA A 346 -2.59 1.54 12.44
CA ALA A 346 -4.03 1.74 12.49
C ALA A 346 -4.67 1.71 11.08
N LEU A 347 -4.02 2.31 10.07
CA LEU A 347 -4.44 2.22 8.67
C LEU A 347 -4.51 0.77 8.18
N VAL A 348 -3.46 -0.03 8.41
CA VAL A 348 -3.41 -1.44 7.99
C VAL A 348 -4.50 -2.27 8.68
N ARG A 349 -4.68 -2.06 9.99
CA ARG A 349 -5.74 -2.74 10.77
C ARG A 349 -7.13 -2.39 10.27
N ARG A 350 -7.38 -1.10 10.00
CA ARG A 350 -8.65 -0.63 9.44
C ARG A 350 -8.95 -1.29 8.11
N ALA A 351 -7.95 -1.36 7.22
CA ALA A 351 -8.09 -2.00 5.92
C ALA A 351 -8.40 -3.51 6.07
N GLU A 352 -7.71 -4.23 6.96
CA GLU A 352 -7.97 -5.65 7.22
C GLU A 352 -9.40 -5.88 7.75
N THR A 353 -9.81 -5.10 8.75
CA THR A 353 -11.13 -5.25 9.38
C THR A 353 -12.25 -4.85 8.41
N GLY A 354 -12.00 -3.84 7.57
CA GLY A 354 -12.89 -3.45 6.47
C GLY A 354 -13.08 -4.58 5.48
N ALA A 355 -11.99 -5.25 5.08
CA ALA A 355 -12.03 -6.38 4.14
C ALA A 355 -12.88 -7.52 4.68
N ARG A 356 -12.65 -7.88 5.94
CA ARG A 356 -13.35 -8.96 6.62
C ARG A 356 -14.85 -8.67 6.72
N SER A 357 -15.20 -7.47 7.14
CA SER A 357 -16.60 -7.04 7.27
C SER A 357 -17.34 -7.04 5.93
N GLN A 358 -16.69 -6.55 4.87
CA GLN A 358 -17.26 -6.55 3.52
C GLN A 358 -17.39 -7.96 2.95
N ALA A 359 -16.39 -8.82 3.16
CA ALA A 359 -16.42 -10.20 2.68
C ALA A 359 -17.55 -11.01 3.32
N GLU A 360 -17.71 -10.91 4.64
CA GLU A 360 -18.83 -11.56 5.35
C GLU A 360 -20.19 -10.98 4.94
N SER A 361 -20.27 -9.68 4.62
CA SER A 361 -21.50 -9.08 4.11
C SER A 361 -21.84 -9.53 2.68
N LEU A 362 -20.84 -9.77 1.83
CA LEU A 362 -21.03 -10.15 0.43
C LEU A 362 -21.32 -11.64 0.27
N ARG A 363 -20.56 -12.52 0.96
CA ARG A 363 -20.75 -13.97 0.93
C ARG A 363 -20.30 -14.59 2.27
N PRO A 364 -21.21 -14.74 3.24
CA PRO A 364 -20.88 -15.27 4.57
C PRO A 364 -20.12 -16.60 4.52
N GLY A 365 -19.03 -16.71 5.29
CA GLY A 365 -18.21 -17.93 5.39
C GLY A 365 -17.31 -18.24 4.19
N ALA A 366 -17.34 -17.42 3.12
CA ALA A 366 -16.44 -17.59 1.99
C ALA A 366 -15.02 -17.10 2.30
N LEU A 367 -14.85 -16.12 3.18
CA LEU A 367 -13.54 -15.58 3.51
C LEU A 367 -12.64 -16.64 4.17
N LYS A 368 -11.38 -16.74 3.71
CA LYS A 368 -10.36 -17.65 4.27
C LYS A 368 -9.17 -16.91 4.84
N GLN A 369 -8.74 -15.83 4.19
CA GLN A 369 -7.57 -15.06 4.62
C GLN A 369 -7.68 -13.61 4.14
N VAL A 370 -7.17 -12.68 4.94
CA VAL A 370 -6.95 -11.29 4.54
C VAL A 370 -5.51 -10.94 4.88
N SER A 371 -4.75 -10.51 3.87
CA SER A 371 -3.43 -9.94 4.04
C SER A 371 -3.41 -8.49 3.54
N VAL A 372 -2.92 -7.58 4.36
CA VAL A 372 -2.80 -6.17 4.02
C VAL A 372 -1.37 -5.72 4.23
N GLY A 373 -0.79 -5.13 3.19
CA GLY A 373 0.55 -4.55 3.23
C GLY A 373 0.50 -3.04 3.08
N TYR A 374 1.28 -2.33 3.89
CA TYR A 374 1.57 -0.92 3.71
C TYR A 374 3.07 -0.74 3.41
N GLY A 375 3.40 0.17 2.51
CA GLY A 375 4.77 0.57 2.24
C GLY A 375 4.85 2.07 1.98
N ASP A 376 5.82 2.73 2.59
CA ASP A 376 6.23 4.07 2.20
C ASP A 376 7.72 4.12 1.90
N ASN A 377 8.09 5.07 1.04
CA ASN A 377 9.46 5.32 0.65
C ASN A 377 9.67 6.80 0.39
N THR A 378 10.53 7.45 1.14
CA THR A 378 11.05 8.79 0.83
C THR A 378 12.52 8.66 0.48
N GLN A 379 12.84 8.86 -0.79
CA GLN A 379 14.18 8.83 -1.36
C GLN A 379 14.62 10.26 -1.67
N ARG A 380 15.83 10.63 -1.26
CA ARG A 380 16.48 11.88 -1.66
C ARG A 380 17.78 11.58 -2.38
N VAL A 381 17.97 12.19 -3.54
CA VAL A 381 19.12 11.96 -4.40
C VAL A 381 19.87 13.28 -4.65
N TRP A 382 21.19 13.17 -4.74
CA TRP A 382 22.11 14.25 -5.12
C TRP A 382 23.02 13.72 -6.22
N ILE A 383 23.02 14.40 -7.36
CA ILE A 383 23.75 13.96 -8.55
C ILE A 383 24.69 15.08 -8.95
N ALA A 384 25.96 14.92 -8.61
CA ALA A 384 27.02 15.80 -9.07
C ALA A 384 27.61 15.21 -10.34
N ALA A 385 27.68 15.99 -11.41
CA ALA A 385 28.24 15.54 -12.68
C ALA A 385 29.15 16.60 -13.28
N ALA A 386 30.26 16.14 -13.84
CA ALA A 386 31.17 16.95 -14.64
C ALA A 386 31.30 16.33 -16.02
N GLU A 387 31.12 17.15 -17.06
CA GLU A 387 31.19 16.66 -18.43
C GLU A 387 31.77 17.67 -19.40
N ARG A 388 32.44 17.14 -20.42
CA ARG A 388 33.02 17.94 -21.48
C ARG A 388 31.97 18.25 -22.56
N ARG A 389 31.67 19.53 -22.76
CA ARG A 389 30.80 20.06 -23.83
C ARG A 389 31.53 21.19 -24.56
N ASP A 390 31.51 21.16 -25.89
CA ASP A 390 32.10 22.21 -26.75
C ASP A 390 33.57 22.56 -26.40
N GLY A 391 34.35 21.54 -26.02
CA GLY A 391 35.76 21.69 -25.65
C GLY A 391 36.01 22.17 -24.22
N SER A 392 34.99 22.60 -23.48
CA SER A 392 35.05 23.06 -22.09
C SER A 392 34.41 22.08 -21.10
N TRP A 393 34.82 22.13 -19.84
CA TRP A 393 34.18 21.35 -18.78
C TRP A 393 33.00 22.13 -18.20
N SER A 394 31.90 21.42 -17.99
CA SER A 394 30.73 21.90 -17.26
C SER A 394 30.53 21.06 -16.01
N GLY A 395 30.05 21.67 -14.93
CA GLY A 395 29.81 21.01 -13.65
C GLY A 395 28.42 21.35 -13.12
N ARG A 396 27.66 20.34 -12.71
CA ARG A 396 26.29 20.51 -12.20
C ARG A 396 26.04 19.67 -10.96
N LEU A 397 25.15 20.15 -10.10
CA LEU A 397 24.62 19.42 -8.96
C LEU A 397 23.10 19.52 -8.98
N THR A 398 22.43 18.41 -9.27
CA THR A 398 20.97 18.31 -9.26
C THR A 398 20.50 17.51 -8.06
N GLU A 399 19.36 17.87 -7.49
CA GLU A 399 18.74 17.12 -6.40
C GLU A 399 17.25 16.84 -6.65
N ASP A 400 16.74 15.77 -6.06
CA ASP A 400 15.33 15.40 -6.11
C ASP A 400 14.92 14.70 -4.81
N GLN A 401 13.65 14.87 -4.42
CA GLN A 401 13.02 14.18 -3.30
C GLN A 401 11.77 13.47 -3.81
N ARG A 402 11.80 12.14 -3.73
CA ARG A 402 10.81 11.25 -4.31
C ARG A 402 10.13 10.49 -3.18
N THR A 403 8.85 10.78 -2.97
CA THR A 403 8.03 10.13 -1.94
C THR A 403 6.97 9.27 -2.61
N GLN A 404 6.91 8.00 -2.23
CA GLN A 404 5.93 7.05 -2.71
C GLN A 404 5.29 6.33 -1.53
N VAL A 405 3.99 6.10 -1.63
CA VAL A 405 3.24 5.29 -0.68
C VAL A 405 2.42 4.23 -1.42
N VAL A 406 2.20 3.09 -0.78
CA VAL A 406 1.37 2.01 -1.32
C VAL A 406 0.66 1.25 -0.20
N LEU A 407 -0.62 0.97 -0.40
CA LEU A 407 -1.41 0.01 0.36
C LEU A 407 -1.78 -1.12 -0.61
N ARG A 408 -1.62 -2.38 -0.17
CA ARG A 408 -1.96 -3.58 -0.93
C ARG A 408 -2.92 -4.42 -0.11
N ALA A 409 -4.01 -4.86 -0.72
CA ALA A 409 -4.96 -5.78 -0.13
C ALA A 409 -4.97 -7.08 -0.94
N ASN A 410 -4.72 -8.19 -0.26
CA ASN A 410 -4.87 -9.55 -0.78
C ASN A 410 -5.97 -10.24 0.04
N VAL A 411 -7.02 -10.69 -0.64
CA VAL A 411 -8.15 -11.37 0.00
C VAL A 411 -8.31 -12.73 -0.62
N THR A 412 -8.30 -13.79 0.20
CA THR A 412 -8.54 -15.16 -0.27
C THR A 412 -9.93 -15.61 0.17
N ALA A 413 -10.74 -16.03 -0.79
CA ALA A 413 -12.07 -16.59 -0.59
C ALA A 413 -12.11 -18.06 -1.05
N GLY A 414 -13.04 -18.84 -0.51
CA GLY A 414 -13.20 -20.25 -0.82
C GLY A 414 -14.56 -20.82 -0.46
N ASP A 415 -15.02 -21.78 -1.25
CA ASP A 415 -16.32 -22.46 -1.11
C ASP A 415 -16.20 -23.93 -0.64
N GLY A 416 -14.99 -24.36 -0.28
CA GLY A 416 -14.67 -25.73 0.13
C GLY A 416 -14.16 -26.63 -0.99
N SER A 417 -14.39 -26.27 -2.26
CA SER A 417 -13.85 -26.98 -3.43
C SER A 417 -12.66 -26.27 -4.07
N GLN A 418 -12.62 -24.95 -3.96
CA GLN A 418 -11.60 -24.09 -4.57
C GLN A 418 -11.28 -22.89 -3.66
N LEU A 419 -10.10 -22.31 -3.91
CA LEU A 419 -9.64 -21.05 -3.34
C LEU A 419 -9.37 -20.07 -4.46
N GLN A 420 -9.72 -18.80 -4.24
CA GLN A 420 -9.49 -17.71 -5.18
C GLN A 420 -8.99 -16.49 -4.42
N THR A 421 -8.09 -15.74 -5.05
CA THR A 421 -7.48 -14.57 -4.45
C THR A 421 -7.79 -13.33 -5.27
N GLY A 422 -8.29 -12.30 -4.61
CA GLY A 422 -8.45 -10.96 -5.15
C GLY A 422 -7.34 -10.05 -4.65
N TYR A 423 -6.77 -9.26 -5.55
CA TYR A 423 -5.71 -8.30 -5.28
C TYR A 423 -6.13 -6.91 -5.72
N GLN A 424 -5.89 -5.93 -4.87
CA GLN A 424 -5.98 -4.52 -5.24
C GLN A 424 -4.91 -3.72 -4.51
N ALA A 425 -4.31 -2.78 -5.22
CA ALA A 425 -3.38 -1.82 -4.64
C ALA A 425 -3.84 -0.37 -4.85
N LEU A 426 -3.41 0.48 -3.94
CA LEU A 426 -3.54 1.93 -3.98
C LEU A 426 -2.16 2.50 -3.69
N GLY A 427 -1.53 3.14 -4.67
CA GLY A 427 -0.23 3.75 -4.46
C GLY A 427 0.08 4.81 -5.50
N GLU A 428 0.77 5.85 -5.07
CA GLU A 428 1.07 7.03 -5.87
C GLU A 428 2.40 7.63 -5.41
N THR A 429 2.96 8.51 -6.23
CA THR A 429 3.99 9.47 -5.79
C THR A 429 3.26 10.58 -5.02
N ARG A 430 2.85 10.28 -3.78
CA ARG A 430 2.06 11.15 -2.92
C ARG A 430 2.38 10.83 -1.45
N GLY A 431 2.04 11.72 -0.54
CA GLY A 431 2.23 11.47 0.88
C GLY A 431 1.13 10.62 1.51
N PHE A 432 1.11 10.60 2.84
CA PHE A 432 0.13 9.83 3.61
C PHE A 432 -1.32 10.29 3.39
N GLU A 433 -1.52 11.50 2.86
CA GLU A 433 -2.82 12.05 2.46
C GLU A 433 -3.58 11.18 1.44
N LEU A 434 -2.90 10.28 0.73
CA LEU A 434 -3.53 9.34 -0.20
C LEU A 434 -4.55 8.41 0.51
N PHE A 435 -4.30 8.06 1.77
CA PHE A 435 -5.05 7.00 2.46
C PHE A 435 -6.29 7.50 3.20
N THR A 436 -7.16 8.18 2.48
CA THR A 436 -8.48 8.57 2.99
C THR A 436 -9.35 7.33 3.28
N GLU A 437 -10.33 7.47 4.16
CA GLU A 437 -11.24 6.37 4.50
C GLU A 437 -11.98 5.83 3.27
N GLU A 438 -12.42 6.71 2.38
CA GLU A 438 -13.09 6.32 1.13
C GLU A 438 -12.14 5.54 0.21
N ALA A 439 -10.91 6.03 0.02
CA ALA A 439 -9.94 5.39 -0.86
C ALA A 439 -9.53 3.99 -0.36
N VAL A 440 -9.31 3.87 0.95
CA VAL A 440 -8.98 2.58 1.60
C VAL A 440 -10.15 1.60 1.49
N THR A 441 -11.36 2.04 1.82
CA THR A 441 -12.57 1.21 1.74
C THR A 441 -12.84 0.73 0.31
N ARG A 442 -12.66 1.61 -0.69
CA ARG A 442 -12.79 1.25 -2.11
C ARG A 442 -11.76 0.22 -2.54
N THR A 443 -10.49 0.43 -2.17
CA THR A 443 -9.37 -0.45 -2.52
C THR A 443 -9.59 -1.86 -1.96
N VAL A 444 -9.94 -1.94 -0.68
CA VAL A 444 -10.17 -3.20 0.00
C VAL A 444 -11.43 -3.90 -0.53
N GLY A 445 -12.52 -3.16 -0.72
CA GLY A 445 -13.77 -3.72 -1.24
C GLY A 445 -13.62 -4.28 -2.64
N GLU A 446 -12.75 -3.69 -3.45
CA GLU A 446 -12.45 -4.21 -4.77
C GLU A 446 -11.64 -5.51 -4.72
N ALA A 447 -10.65 -5.64 -3.82
CA ALA A 447 -9.97 -6.92 -3.60
C ALA A 447 -10.95 -8.01 -3.14
N VAL A 448 -11.87 -7.69 -2.23
CA VAL A 448 -12.93 -8.61 -1.79
C VAL A 448 -13.84 -9.00 -2.95
N ARG A 449 -14.30 -8.04 -3.75
CA ARG A 449 -15.17 -8.28 -4.92
C ARG A 449 -14.52 -9.25 -5.89
N LEU A 450 -13.25 -9.03 -6.22
CA LEU A 450 -12.49 -9.89 -7.13
C LEU A 450 -12.36 -11.32 -6.59
N ALA A 451 -12.00 -11.47 -5.31
CA ALA A 451 -11.87 -12.78 -4.67
C ALA A 451 -13.17 -13.59 -4.70
N ILE A 452 -14.29 -12.95 -4.36
CA ILE A 452 -15.60 -13.61 -4.31
C ILE A 452 -16.11 -13.92 -5.72
N GLN A 453 -15.99 -12.97 -6.66
CA GLN A 453 -16.43 -13.17 -8.05
C GLN A 453 -15.66 -14.31 -8.73
N ALA A 454 -14.36 -14.45 -8.44
CA ALA A 454 -13.52 -15.49 -9.02
C ALA A 454 -13.97 -16.91 -8.62
N LEU A 455 -14.69 -17.08 -7.51
CA LEU A 455 -15.28 -18.38 -7.13
C LEU A 455 -16.33 -18.83 -8.16
N ASP A 456 -17.10 -17.90 -8.69
CA ASP A 456 -18.17 -18.18 -9.66
C ASP A 456 -17.66 -18.14 -11.11
N ALA A 457 -16.36 -17.85 -11.32
CA ALA A 457 -15.75 -17.77 -12.65
C ALA A 457 -15.53 -19.15 -13.27
N GLN A 458 -15.81 -19.24 -14.56
CA GLN A 458 -15.64 -20.46 -15.35
C GLN A 458 -14.23 -20.50 -15.98
N PRO A 459 -13.66 -21.68 -16.24
CA PRO A 459 -12.42 -21.76 -16.99
C PRO A 459 -12.57 -21.08 -18.37
N ALA A 460 -11.60 -20.25 -18.75
CA ALA A 460 -11.63 -19.58 -20.06
C ALA A 460 -11.49 -20.59 -21.21
N PRO A 461 -12.09 -20.30 -22.38
CA PRO A 461 -11.89 -21.11 -23.58
C PRO A 461 -10.46 -20.96 -24.13
N ALA A 462 -9.96 -22.05 -24.71
CA ALA A 462 -8.68 -22.04 -25.43
C ALA A 462 -8.91 -21.74 -26.92
N GLY A 463 -8.08 -20.87 -27.51
CA GLY A 463 -8.16 -20.54 -28.93
C GLY A 463 -7.63 -19.14 -29.26
N THR A 464 -7.83 -18.71 -30.50
CA THR A 464 -7.55 -17.32 -30.93
C THR A 464 -8.86 -16.56 -31.05
N PHE A 465 -8.96 -15.45 -30.32
CA PHE A 465 -10.18 -14.64 -30.25
C PHE A 465 -9.86 -13.14 -30.29
N PRO A 466 -10.81 -12.31 -30.72
CA PRO A 466 -10.76 -10.89 -30.44
C PRO A 466 -10.86 -10.63 -28.93
N VAL A 467 -10.11 -9.65 -28.45
CA VAL A 467 -10.02 -9.31 -27.04
C VAL A 467 -10.20 -7.80 -26.86
N VAL A 468 -11.22 -7.41 -26.10
CA VAL A 468 -11.38 -6.04 -25.63
C VAL A 468 -10.61 -5.87 -24.33
N LEU A 469 -9.60 -5.00 -24.32
CA LEU A 469 -8.93 -4.57 -23.09
C LEU A 469 -9.60 -3.27 -22.64
N SER A 470 -10.32 -3.31 -21.52
CA SER A 470 -10.91 -2.12 -20.89
C SER A 470 -9.82 -1.16 -20.41
N SER A 471 -10.09 0.15 -20.31
CA SER A 471 -9.13 1.07 -19.68
C SER A 471 -8.77 0.66 -18.25
N SER A 472 -9.73 0.08 -17.52
CA SER A 472 -9.50 -0.46 -16.17
C SER A 472 -8.50 -1.62 -16.12
N ALA A 473 -8.17 -2.24 -17.27
CA ALA A 473 -7.26 -3.37 -17.34
C ALA A 473 -5.81 -3.01 -17.01
N GLY A 474 -5.48 -1.72 -17.02
CA GLY A 474 -4.10 -1.24 -16.92
C GLY A 474 -3.42 -1.23 -18.28
N GLY A 475 -2.22 -0.67 -18.35
CA GLY A 475 -1.43 -0.52 -19.57
C GLY A 475 -0.38 -1.60 -19.78
N THR A 476 -0.41 -2.71 -19.02
CA THR A 476 0.60 -3.80 -19.12
C THR A 476 0.84 -4.23 -20.56
N MET A 477 -0.21 -4.32 -21.38
CA MET A 477 -0.06 -4.63 -22.81
C MET A 477 0.86 -3.63 -23.52
N ILE A 478 0.69 -2.32 -23.30
CA ILE A 478 1.54 -1.28 -23.92
C ILE A 478 2.96 -1.35 -23.37
N HIS A 479 3.10 -1.55 -22.06
CA HIS A 479 4.37 -1.71 -21.37
C HIS A 479 5.22 -2.82 -21.99
N GLU A 480 4.62 -4.01 -22.13
CA GLU A 480 5.29 -5.20 -22.67
C GLU A 480 5.42 -5.12 -24.20
N ALA A 481 4.34 -4.83 -24.93
CA ALA A 481 4.30 -4.93 -26.39
C ALA A 481 5.27 -3.97 -27.11
N CYS A 482 5.55 -2.82 -26.50
CA CYS A 482 6.45 -1.84 -27.11
C CYS A 482 7.28 -1.02 -26.15
N GLY A 483 6.87 -0.85 -24.88
CA GLY A 483 7.57 -0.02 -23.92
C GLY A 483 9.06 -0.34 -23.82
N HIS A 484 9.40 -1.60 -23.50
CA HIS A 484 10.79 -2.06 -23.49
C HIS A 484 11.46 -2.02 -24.87
N GLY A 485 10.73 -2.41 -25.93
CA GLY A 485 11.24 -2.33 -27.30
C GLY A 485 11.62 -0.91 -27.74
N LEU A 486 11.12 0.12 -27.05
CA LEU A 486 11.38 1.53 -27.32
C LEU A 486 12.45 2.14 -26.39
N GLU A 487 13.14 1.31 -25.59
CA GLU A 487 14.34 1.71 -24.85
C GLU A 487 15.58 1.66 -25.78
N ALA A 488 16.33 2.76 -25.86
CA ALA A 488 17.34 2.97 -26.91
C ALA A 488 18.54 2.00 -26.84
N ASP A 489 18.88 1.49 -25.66
CA ASP A 489 19.96 0.53 -25.47
C ASP A 489 19.66 -0.81 -26.16
N LEU A 490 18.42 -1.30 -26.04
CA LEU A 490 17.97 -2.50 -26.75
C LEU A 490 17.91 -2.28 -28.26
N ALA A 491 17.46 -1.11 -28.70
CA ALA A 491 17.46 -0.74 -30.12
C ALA A 491 18.87 -0.68 -30.73
N LEU A 492 19.84 -0.08 -30.02
CA LEU A 492 21.24 -0.01 -30.43
C LEU A 492 21.92 -1.38 -30.45
N ALA A 493 21.55 -2.27 -29.54
CA ALA A 493 22.07 -3.64 -29.49
C ALA A 493 21.44 -4.58 -30.53
N GLY A 494 20.45 -4.11 -31.31
CA GLY A 494 19.68 -4.96 -32.24
C GLY A 494 18.76 -5.95 -31.52
N MET A 495 18.49 -5.75 -30.23
CA MET A 495 17.66 -6.60 -29.37
C MET A 495 16.22 -6.08 -29.24
N SER A 496 15.79 -5.25 -30.19
CA SER A 496 14.45 -4.69 -30.26
C SER A 496 13.86 -4.89 -31.65
N SER A 497 12.59 -5.31 -31.69
CA SER A 497 11.81 -5.37 -32.93
C SER A 497 11.60 -4.00 -33.61
N PHE A 498 11.94 -2.90 -32.94
CA PHE A 498 11.88 -1.52 -33.45
C PHE A 498 13.22 -0.97 -33.92
N ALA A 499 14.32 -1.73 -33.77
CA ALA A 499 15.65 -1.30 -34.20
C ALA A 499 15.67 -0.89 -35.68
N GLY A 500 16.28 0.27 -35.98
CA GLY A 500 16.39 0.80 -37.34
C GLY A 500 15.08 1.29 -37.98
N LYS A 501 13.96 1.35 -37.24
CA LYS A 501 12.64 1.76 -37.77
C LYS A 501 12.26 3.21 -37.44
N LEU A 502 13.21 4.03 -36.99
CA LEU A 502 12.95 5.44 -36.71
C LEU A 502 12.41 6.15 -37.96
N GLY A 503 11.30 6.87 -37.82
CA GLY A 503 10.59 7.52 -38.92
C GLY A 503 9.70 6.60 -39.78
N GLN A 504 9.66 5.30 -39.50
CA GLN A 504 8.84 4.34 -40.25
C GLN A 504 7.50 4.09 -39.56
N LYS A 505 6.50 3.64 -40.33
CA LYS A 505 5.20 3.20 -39.80
C LYS A 505 5.36 1.84 -39.12
N VAL A 506 5.18 1.80 -37.81
CA VAL A 506 5.34 0.61 -36.95
C VAL A 506 4.02 0.16 -36.32
N ALA A 507 2.98 0.99 -36.36
CA ALA A 507 1.65 0.71 -35.83
C ALA A 507 0.54 1.26 -36.75
N ALA A 508 -0.71 0.95 -36.42
CA ALA A 508 -1.89 1.45 -37.13
C ALA A 508 -2.00 2.98 -37.04
N GLU A 509 -2.74 3.56 -37.98
CA GLU A 509 -3.11 4.98 -37.89
C GLU A 509 -4.01 5.21 -36.66
N GLY A 510 -3.85 6.34 -35.99
CA GLY A 510 -4.48 6.66 -34.71
C GLY A 510 -3.68 6.22 -33.48
N VAL A 511 -2.73 5.28 -33.62
CA VAL A 511 -1.92 4.79 -32.49
C VAL A 511 -0.86 5.82 -32.11
N THR A 512 -0.96 6.36 -30.90
CA THR A 512 0.04 7.29 -30.34
C THR A 512 0.46 6.83 -28.95
N ILE A 513 1.74 6.54 -28.77
CA ILE A 513 2.31 5.99 -27.53
C ILE A 513 3.27 7.01 -26.92
N ILE A 514 3.09 7.27 -25.63
CA ILE A 514 3.74 8.36 -24.91
C ILE A 514 4.36 7.80 -23.63
N ASP A 515 5.57 8.25 -23.30
CA ASP A 515 6.14 8.14 -21.96
C ASP A 515 6.25 9.53 -21.33
N ASP A 516 5.59 9.78 -20.20
CA ASP A 516 5.52 11.11 -19.61
C ASP A 516 5.85 11.11 -18.11
N GLY A 517 7.05 11.58 -17.77
CA GLY A 517 7.47 11.73 -16.37
C GLY A 517 6.85 12.90 -15.62
N THR A 518 6.15 13.81 -16.31
CA THR A 518 5.61 15.07 -15.76
C THR A 518 4.21 14.92 -15.18
N LEU A 519 3.54 13.79 -15.39
CA LEU A 519 2.19 13.55 -14.89
C LEU A 519 2.16 13.58 -13.36
N PRO A 520 1.25 14.34 -12.72
CA PRO A 520 1.21 14.41 -11.27
C PRO A 520 0.79 13.08 -10.64
N HIS A 521 1.40 12.77 -9.51
CA HIS A 521 1.12 11.64 -8.61
C HIS A 521 1.30 10.23 -9.18
N LYS A 522 1.58 10.06 -10.47
CA LYS A 522 1.84 8.73 -11.04
C LYS A 522 3.13 8.13 -10.48
N ARG A 523 3.18 6.80 -10.44
CA ARG A 523 4.24 6.06 -9.76
C ARG A 523 5.59 6.16 -10.48
N GLY A 524 5.59 6.39 -11.79
CA GLY A 524 6.79 6.66 -12.58
C GLY A 524 7.22 8.13 -12.61
N SER A 525 6.49 9.05 -11.97
CA SER A 525 6.77 10.49 -12.01
C SER A 525 7.89 10.89 -11.06
N GLN A 526 8.75 11.79 -11.52
CA GLN A 526 9.93 12.30 -10.81
C GLN A 526 10.34 13.64 -11.42
N ALA A 527 11.08 14.51 -10.72
CA ALA A 527 11.46 15.81 -11.28
C ALA A 527 12.62 15.68 -12.28
N ILE A 528 13.56 14.79 -11.97
CA ILE A 528 14.74 14.47 -12.77
C ILE A 528 14.94 12.96 -12.85
N ASP A 529 15.62 12.50 -13.90
CA ASP A 529 16.14 11.14 -13.96
C ASP A 529 17.38 10.93 -13.07
N ASP A 530 17.88 9.69 -13.01
CA ASP A 530 19.02 9.33 -12.17
C ASP A 530 20.37 9.68 -12.81
N GLU A 531 20.35 10.45 -13.88
CA GLU A 531 21.53 11.10 -14.45
C GLU A 531 21.49 12.61 -14.26
N GLY A 532 20.42 13.17 -13.67
CA GLY A 532 20.25 14.60 -13.41
C GLY A 532 19.68 15.39 -14.59
N ASN A 533 18.93 14.75 -15.49
CA ASN A 533 18.21 15.41 -16.58
C ASN A 533 16.75 15.63 -16.17
N PRO A 534 16.13 16.79 -16.47
CA PRO A 534 14.71 16.99 -16.22
C PRO A 534 13.87 15.99 -17.01
N VAL A 535 12.81 15.48 -16.39
CA VAL A 535 11.86 14.63 -17.11
C VAL A 535 11.07 15.44 -18.14
N SER A 536 10.59 14.76 -19.18
CA SER A 536 9.81 15.37 -20.25
C SER A 536 8.75 14.41 -20.76
N ARG A 537 7.77 14.93 -21.51
CA ARG A 537 6.83 14.13 -22.28
C ARG A 537 7.49 13.68 -23.59
N VAL A 538 7.65 12.38 -23.77
CA VAL A 538 8.27 11.77 -24.94
C VAL A 538 7.21 11.08 -25.78
N VAL A 539 6.96 11.56 -26.99
CA VAL A 539 6.09 10.89 -27.95
C VAL A 539 6.93 9.84 -28.69
N LEU A 540 6.72 8.57 -28.35
CA LEU A 540 7.48 7.46 -28.91
C LEU A 540 6.95 7.06 -30.27
N ILE A 541 5.64 6.86 -30.36
CA ILE A 541 4.92 6.59 -31.62
C ILE A 541 3.86 7.66 -31.77
N GLU A 542 3.78 8.29 -32.93
CA GLU A 542 2.77 9.29 -33.25
C GLU A 542 2.04 8.89 -34.53
N ASN A 543 0.73 8.70 -34.42
CA ASN A 543 -0.13 8.28 -35.53
C ASN A 543 0.43 7.07 -36.32
N GLY A 544 0.94 6.07 -35.59
CA GLY A 544 1.53 4.86 -36.15
C GLY A 544 3.00 4.95 -36.55
N VAL A 545 3.62 6.13 -36.52
CA VAL A 545 5.01 6.34 -36.93
C VAL A 545 5.94 6.41 -35.71
N LEU A 546 7.05 5.67 -35.72
CA LEU A 546 8.06 5.71 -34.68
C LEU A 546 8.83 7.04 -34.72
N LYS A 547 8.75 7.84 -33.66
CA LYS A 547 9.33 9.19 -33.56
C LYS A 547 10.57 9.26 -32.69
N ALA A 548 10.62 8.47 -31.63
CA ALA A 548 11.71 8.54 -30.65
C ALA A 548 11.91 7.21 -29.92
N PHE A 549 13.08 7.07 -29.31
CA PHE A 549 13.39 6.07 -28.29
C PHE A 549 13.60 6.77 -26.95
N LEU A 550 13.38 6.04 -25.86
CA LEU A 550 13.74 6.49 -24.51
C LEU A 550 15.26 6.46 -24.36
N GLN A 551 15.86 7.59 -23.98
CA GLN A 551 17.31 7.77 -23.95
C GLN A 551 17.86 7.90 -22.53
N SER A 552 19.04 7.31 -22.32
CA SER A 552 19.99 7.72 -21.29
C SER A 552 21.04 8.64 -21.90
N ARG A 553 21.94 9.21 -21.08
CA ARG A 553 23.11 9.95 -21.55
C ARG A 553 24.00 9.12 -22.47
N LYS A 554 24.18 7.83 -22.17
CA LYS A 554 25.04 6.95 -22.97
C LYS A 554 24.43 6.69 -24.35
N THR A 555 23.14 6.40 -24.42
CA THR A 555 22.48 6.06 -25.69
C THR A 555 22.21 7.30 -26.54
N SER A 556 21.88 8.43 -25.91
CA SER A 556 21.69 9.71 -26.61
C SER A 556 22.95 10.13 -27.38
N LYS A 557 24.14 10.03 -26.75
CA LYS A 557 25.43 10.28 -27.44
C LYS A 557 25.69 9.34 -28.62
N LYS A 558 25.33 8.06 -28.50
CA LYS A 558 25.52 7.08 -29.59
C LYS A 558 24.56 7.30 -30.76
N MET A 559 23.36 7.80 -30.49
CA MET A 559 22.32 8.06 -31.48
C MET A 559 22.32 9.49 -32.00
N ASP A 560 23.23 10.35 -31.52
CA ASP A 560 23.25 11.79 -31.83
C ASP A 560 21.90 12.47 -31.56
N THR A 561 21.37 12.24 -30.36
CA THR A 561 20.10 12.77 -29.88
C THR A 561 20.27 13.41 -28.50
N GLU A 562 19.25 14.11 -28.01
CA GLU A 562 19.23 14.63 -26.64
C GLU A 562 18.73 13.58 -25.63
N PRO A 563 19.19 13.61 -24.36
CA PRO A 563 18.61 12.82 -23.29
C PRO A 563 17.12 13.14 -23.09
N THR A 564 16.29 12.12 -22.87
CA THR A 564 14.83 12.29 -22.71
C THR A 564 14.37 12.32 -21.24
N GLY A 565 15.31 12.25 -20.30
CA GLY A 565 15.03 12.11 -18.87
C GLY A 565 14.61 10.69 -18.49
N ASN A 566 15.16 9.67 -19.15
CA ASN A 566 14.84 8.25 -18.95
C ASN A 566 16.05 7.44 -18.47
N GLY A 567 17.19 8.06 -18.15
CA GLY A 567 18.33 7.36 -17.55
C GLY A 567 18.05 7.05 -16.08
N ARG A 568 17.49 5.88 -15.78
CA ARG A 568 17.06 5.48 -14.43
C ARG A 568 17.88 4.32 -13.89
N ARG A 569 18.02 4.27 -12.56
CA ARG A 569 18.66 3.18 -11.80
C ARG A 569 17.79 2.78 -10.62
N GLU A 570 17.93 1.54 -10.14
CA GLU A 570 17.21 1.09 -8.94
C GLU A 570 17.70 1.79 -7.65
N SER A 571 19.02 1.96 -7.53
CA SER A 571 19.67 2.57 -6.37
C SER A 571 21.10 3.00 -6.71
N TYR A 572 21.81 3.60 -5.76
CA TYR A 572 23.23 3.95 -5.91
C TYR A 572 24.12 2.77 -6.35
N ARG A 573 23.72 1.52 -6.12
CA ARG A 573 24.48 0.30 -6.47
C ARG A 573 24.44 -0.07 -7.95
N HIS A 574 23.67 0.67 -8.75
CA HIS A 574 23.40 0.30 -10.12
C HIS A 574 23.75 1.41 -11.11
N LEU A 575 24.11 1.01 -12.32
CA LEU A 575 24.29 1.91 -13.45
C LEU A 575 22.92 2.34 -14.01
N PRO A 576 22.77 3.62 -14.41
CA PRO A 576 21.56 4.07 -15.05
C PRO A 576 21.47 3.54 -16.48
N ILE A 577 20.28 3.12 -16.87
CA ILE A 577 19.93 2.63 -18.20
C ILE A 577 18.65 3.32 -18.68
N PRO A 578 18.36 3.38 -19.99
CA PRO A 578 17.08 3.89 -20.46
C PRO A 578 15.93 3.05 -19.90
N ARG A 579 14.98 3.71 -19.22
CA ARG A 579 13.81 3.11 -18.57
C ARG A 579 12.55 3.94 -18.75
N MET A 580 11.43 3.24 -18.85
CA MET A 580 10.08 3.82 -18.79
C MET A 580 9.79 4.57 -17.49
N ARG A 581 8.80 5.47 -17.53
CA ARG A 581 8.22 6.20 -16.39
C ARG A 581 6.72 5.95 -16.33
N ASN A 582 5.92 6.76 -17.01
CA ASN A 582 4.48 6.57 -17.16
C ASN A 582 4.17 6.37 -18.64
N THR A 583 4.04 5.12 -19.06
CA THR A 583 3.93 4.77 -20.49
C THR A 583 2.50 4.40 -20.85
N PHE A 584 1.92 5.08 -21.84
CA PHE A 584 0.51 4.89 -22.16
C PHE A 584 0.18 5.11 -23.63
N LEU A 585 -0.93 4.48 -24.04
CA LEU A 585 -1.60 4.76 -25.31
C LEU A 585 -2.52 5.98 -25.15
N ALA A 586 -2.42 6.95 -26.05
CA ALA A 586 -3.29 8.11 -26.06
C ALA A 586 -4.75 7.72 -26.35
N ALA A 587 -5.70 8.46 -25.78
CA ALA A 587 -7.13 8.26 -26.02
C ALA A 587 -7.48 8.51 -27.50
N GLY A 588 -8.33 7.64 -28.04
CA GLY A 588 -8.97 7.81 -29.35
C GLY A 588 -10.28 8.56 -29.23
N SER A 589 -11.18 8.32 -30.19
CA SER A 589 -12.47 9.03 -30.29
C SER A 589 -13.69 8.15 -30.04
N GLU A 590 -13.54 6.82 -30.00
CA GLU A 590 -14.68 5.91 -29.87
C GLU A 590 -15.17 5.77 -28.43
N SER A 591 -16.44 5.42 -28.24
CA SER A 591 -16.96 5.08 -26.91
C SER A 591 -16.63 3.62 -26.56
N PRO A 592 -16.27 3.30 -25.31
CA PRO A 592 -15.98 1.92 -24.89
C PRO A 592 -17.15 0.96 -25.14
N GLU A 593 -18.39 1.45 -24.99
CA GLU A 593 -19.60 0.66 -25.22
C GLU A 593 -19.81 0.35 -26.71
N ALA A 594 -19.35 1.22 -27.61
CA ALA A 594 -19.39 0.94 -29.04
C ALA A 594 -18.36 -0.13 -29.42
N ILE A 595 -17.16 -0.06 -28.86
CA ILE A 595 -16.12 -1.08 -29.05
C ILE A 595 -16.60 -2.44 -28.54
N LEU A 596 -17.20 -2.48 -27.34
CA LEU A 596 -17.72 -3.72 -26.76
C LEU A 596 -18.90 -4.28 -27.57
N ARG A 597 -19.80 -3.43 -28.09
CA ARG A 597 -20.96 -3.87 -28.90
C ARG A 597 -20.56 -4.60 -30.18
N ASP A 598 -19.40 -4.28 -30.74
CA ASP A 598 -18.89 -4.91 -31.96
C ASP A 598 -18.15 -6.23 -31.70
N LEU A 599 -17.97 -6.60 -30.42
CA LEU A 599 -17.40 -7.89 -30.05
C LEU A 599 -18.47 -9.00 -30.18
N ASP A 600 -18.52 -9.64 -31.35
CA ASP A 600 -19.43 -10.76 -31.60
C ASP A 600 -19.14 -11.95 -30.68
N ARG A 601 -17.88 -12.39 -30.61
CA ARG A 601 -17.48 -13.47 -29.71
C ARG A 601 -16.02 -13.34 -29.29
N GLY A 602 -15.76 -13.21 -27.99
CA GLY A 602 -14.39 -13.08 -27.49
C GLY A 602 -14.31 -12.74 -26.01
N LEU A 603 -13.22 -12.08 -25.63
CA LEU A 603 -12.91 -11.82 -24.21
C LEU A 603 -12.93 -10.31 -23.92
N LEU A 604 -13.63 -9.91 -22.86
CA LEU A 604 -13.48 -8.60 -22.22
C LEU A 604 -12.55 -8.74 -21.02
N VAL A 605 -11.39 -8.12 -21.07
CA VAL A 605 -10.45 -8.06 -19.94
C VAL A 605 -10.65 -6.75 -19.20
N LYS A 606 -10.92 -6.85 -17.90
CA LYS A 606 -11.06 -5.70 -17.02
C LYS A 606 -9.86 -5.49 -16.11
N ARG A 607 -9.03 -6.52 -15.89
CA ARG A 607 -7.77 -6.48 -15.15
C ARG A 607 -6.76 -7.48 -15.68
N MET A 608 -5.53 -7.02 -15.83
CA MET A 608 -4.37 -7.85 -16.12
C MET A 608 -3.57 -8.10 -14.83
N GLY A 609 -2.82 -9.19 -14.80
CA GLY A 609 -1.76 -9.44 -13.84
C GLY A 609 -0.41 -9.03 -14.39
N GLY A 610 0.66 -9.62 -13.85
CA GLY A 610 2.00 -9.46 -14.39
C GLY A 610 2.12 -9.96 -15.84
N GLY A 611 3.09 -9.40 -16.56
CA GLY A 611 3.44 -9.77 -17.92
C GLY A 611 4.94 -10.00 -18.09
N GLN A 612 5.30 -10.52 -19.26
CA GLN A 612 6.68 -10.64 -19.71
C GLN A 612 6.74 -10.49 -21.24
N VAL A 613 7.80 -9.88 -21.75
CA VAL A 613 8.09 -9.76 -23.18
C VAL A 613 9.46 -10.32 -23.55
N ASP A 614 9.54 -10.94 -24.72
CA ASP A 614 10.78 -11.10 -25.48
C ASP A 614 10.90 -9.93 -26.46
N THR A 615 11.81 -8.98 -26.17
CA THR A 615 11.96 -7.74 -26.93
C THR A 615 12.51 -7.95 -28.35
N VAL A 616 13.18 -9.08 -28.61
CA VAL A 616 13.75 -9.42 -29.92
C VAL A 616 12.63 -9.78 -30.88
N THR A 617 11.76 -10.70 -30.46
CA THR A 617 10.63 -11.16 -31.28
C THR A 617 9.41 -10.23 -31.16
N GLY A 618 9.28 -9.52 -30.03
CA GLY A 618 8.09 -8.76 -29.66
C GLY A 618 6.98 -9.63 -29.05
N ASN A 619 7.23 -10.91 -28.78
CA ASN A 619 6.23 -11.80 -28.19
C ASN A 619 6.04 -11.48 -26.71
N PHE A 620 4.79 -11.34 -26.29
CA PHE A 620 4.43 -11.09 -24.90
C PHE A 620 3.48 -12.15 -24.36
N VAL A 621 3.44 -12.26 -23.04
CA VAL A 621 2.47 -13.05 -22.29
C VAL A 621 2.01 -12.27 -21.07
N PHE A 622 0.70 -12.26 -20.78
CA PHE A 622 0.16 -11.71 -19.53
C PHE A 622 -1.00 -12.54 -18.99
N GLN A 623 -1.16 -12.53 -17.67
CA GLN A 623 -2.24 -13.24 -16.99
C GLN A 623 -3.49 -12.36 -16.90
N VAL A 624 -4.67 -12.93 -17.06
CA VAL A 624 -5.94 -12.22 -16.82
C VAL A 624 -6.40 -12.52 -15.40
N THR A 625 -6.57 -11.46 -14.60
CA THR A 625 -7.03 -11.54 -13.21
C THR A 625 -8.53 -11.21 -13.09
N GLU A 626 -9.07 -10.42 -14.02
CA GLU A 626 -10.52 -10.22 -14.20
C GLU A 626 -10.86 -10.17 -15.68
N GLY A 627 -11.66 -11.13 -16.15
CA GLY A 627 -12.16 -11.15 -17.52
C GLY A 627 -13.56 -11.76 -17.62
N TYR A 628 -14.22 -11.51 -18.74
CA TYR A 628 -15.57 -11.98 -19.03
C TYR A 628 -15.66 -12.51 -20.45
N TRP A 629 -16.32 -13.64 -20.62
CA TRP A 629 -16.68 -14.11 -21.95
C TRP A 629 -17.81 -13.25 -22.51
N VAL A 630 -17.67 -12.80 -23.75
CA VAL A 630 -18.62 -11.90 -24.41
C VAL A 630 -19.19 -12.58 -25.65
N GLU A 631 -20.50 -12.48 -25.81
CA GLU A 631 -21.21 -12.88 -27.02
C GLU A 631 -22.23 -11.83 -27.43
N ASN A 632 -22.21 -11.42 -28.71
CA ASN A 632 -23.01 -10.34 -29.29
C ASN A 632 -22.92 -9.04 -28.49
N GLY A 633 -21.71 -8.67 -28.06
CA GLY A 633 -21.44 -7.47 -27.26
C GLY A 633 -21.95 -7.52 -25.82
N VAL A 634 -22.42 -8.67 -25.33
CA VAL A 634 -22.94 -8.84 -23.96
C VAL A 634 -22.03 -9.79 -23.17
N ALA A 635 -21.50 -9.31 -22.04
CA ALA A 635 -20.77 -10.14 -21.08
C ALA A 635 -21.69 -11.22 -20.49
N LYS A 636 -21.33 -12.50 -20.66
CA LYS A 636 -22.13 -13.65 -20.25
C LYS A 636 -21.76 -14.15 -18.86
N TYR A 637 -20.48 -14.41 -18.63
CA TYR A 637 -19.97 -14.93 -17.37
C TYR A 637 -18.50 -14.55 -17.16
N PRO A 638 -18.04 -14.41 -15.90
CA PRO A 638 -16.64 -14.19 -15.59
C PRO A 638 -15.80 -15.43 -15.92
N VAL A 639 -14.57 -15.22 -16.35
CA VAL A 639 -13.62 -16.29 -16.67
C VAL A 639 -12.38 -16.25 -15.79
N LYS A 640 -11.79 -17.41 -15.55
CA LYS A 640 -10.52 -17.60 -14.82
C LYS A 640 -9.55 -18.49 -15.60
N ASN A 641 -8.30 -18.54 -15.14
CA ASN A 641 -7.22 -19.32 -15.73
C ASN A 641 -7.00 -18.99 -17.21
N ALA A 642 -7.03 -17.70 -17.56
CA ALA A 642 -6.71 -17.22 -18.90
C ALA A 642 -5.34 -16.54 -18.90
N THR A 643 -4.50 -16.97 -19.83
CA THR A 643 -3.28 -16.28 -20.19
C THR A 643 -3.43 -15.76 -21.62
N LEU A 644 -3.02 -14.52 -21.86
CA LEU A 644 -3.04 -13.92 -23.19
C LEU A 644 -1.63 -13.86 -23.74
N SER A 645 -1.47 -14.26 -25.00
CA SER A 645 -0.21 -14.15 -25.71
C SER A 645 -0.40 -13.62 -27.13
N GLY A 646 0.63 -12.96 -27.63
CA GLY A 646 0.63 -12.33 -28.95
C GLY A 646 1.98 -11.69 -29.28
N CYS A 647 2.04 -11.07 -30.45
CA CYS A 647 3.20 -10.31 -30.93
C CYS A 647 2.88 -8.81 -30.89
N GLY A 648 3.64 -8.05 -30.10
CA GLY A 648 3.43 -6.62 -29.87
C GLY A 648 3.34 -5.80 -31.16
N PRO A 649 4.35 -5.85 -32.05
CA PRO A 649 4.29 -5.17 -33.34
C PRO A 649 3.07 -5.52 -34.20
N ASP A 650 2.58 -6.76 -34.15
CA ASP A 650 1.43 -7.17 -34.96
C ASP A 650 0.12 -6.68 -34.36
N VAL A 651 -0.01 -6.72 -33.03
CA VAL A 651 -1.14 -6.12 -32.30
C VAL A 651 -1.22 -4.63 -32.59
N LEU A 652 -0.10 -3.91 -32.51
CA LEU A 652 -0.05 -2.47 -32.77
C LEU A 652 -0.43 -2.11 -34.22
N LYS A 653 -0.07 -2.94 -35.21
CA LYS A 653 -0.50 -2.75 -36.62
C LYS A 653 -1.98 -3.05 -36.84
N GLY A 654 -2.57 -3.92 -36.02
CA GLY A 654 -4.00 -4.28 -36.08
C GLY A 654 -4.92 -3.39 -35.23
N LEU A 655 -4.35 -2.47 -34.44
CA LEU A 655 -5.08 -1.68 -33.45
C LEU A 655 -5.85 -0.50 -34.09
N THR A 656 -7.07 -0.78 -34.54
CA THR A 656 -7.90 0.21 -35.27
C THR A 656 -9.01 0.84 -34.41
N ARG A 657 -9.33 0.25 -33.26
CA ARG A 657 -10.43 0.67 -32.38
C ARG A 657 -9.85 1.15 -31.06
N ILE A 658 -9.92 2.45 -30.80
CA ILE A 658 -9.35 3.09 -29.61
C ILE A 658 -10.38 3.98 -28.94
N GLY A 659 -10.67 3.67 -27.68
CA GLY A 659 -11.64 4.35 -26.84
C GLY A 659 -11.17 5.74 -26.39
N ASN A 660 -12.13 6.55 -25.95
CA ASN A 660 -11.91 7.90 -25.44
C ASN A 660 -11.75 7.96 -23.90
N ASP A 661 -11.60 6.80 -23.24
CA ASP A 661 -11.74 6.61 -21.79
C ASP A 661 -10.43 6.32 -21.05
N LEU A 662 -9.31 6.95 -21.44
CA LEU A 662 -8.04 6.81 -20.74
C LEU A 662 -8.15 7.38 -19.31
N CYS A 663 -8.45 6.50 -18.34
CA CYS A 663 -8.81 6.92 -16.97
C CYS A 663 -8.03 6.20 -15.87
N HIS A 664 -7.50 5.00 -16.15
CA HIS A 664 -6.82 4.18 -15.16
C HIS A 664 -5.34 4.00 -15.49
N PHE A 665 -4.48 4.40 -14.56
CA PHE A 665 -3.06 4.12 -14.60
C PHE A 665 -2.77 3.05 -13.56
N ASP A 666 -2.29 1.90 -14.01
CA ASP A 666 -1.91 0.85 -13.10
C ASP A 666 -0.52 1.12 -12.52
N ILE A 667 -0.24 0.50 -11.39
CA ILE A 667 1.02 0.69 -10.65
C ILE A 667 1.90 -0.55 -10.72
N GLY A 668 3.13 -0.36 -11.19
CA GLY A 668 4.07 -1.46 -11.38
C GLY A 668 5.45 -1.19 -10.82
N THR A 669 6.22 -2.28 -10.72
CA THR A 669 7.68 -2.24 -10.63
C THR A 669 8.22 -2.95 -11.88
N CYS A 670 8.80 -2.19 -12.79
CA CYS A 670 9.37 -2.71 -14.03
C CYS A 670 10.76 -3.29 -13.76
N GLY A 671 11.07 -4.48 -14.27
CA GLY A 671 12.36 -5.15 -14.13
C GLY A 671 13.16 -5.14 -15.44
N LYS A 672 14.45 -4.76 -15.39
CA LYS A 672 15.40 -4.88 -16.51
C LYS A 672 16.82 -5.00 -15.99
N ASP A 673 17.61 -5.93 -16.52
CA ASP A 673 18.99 -6.20 -16.09
C ASP A 673 19.14 -6.37 -14.56
N GLY A 674 18.16 -7.02 -13.93
CA GLY A 674 18.12 -7.21 -12.47
C GLY A 674 17.69 -5.98 -11.67
N GLN A 675 17.36 -4.85 -12.33
CA GLN A 675 16.95 -3.61 -11.68
C GLN A 675 15.44 -3.36 -11.73
N GLY A 676 14.83 -3.15 -10.56
CA GLY A 676 13.44 -2.75 -10.38
C GLY A 676 13.27 -1.23 -10.25
N VAL A 677 12.46 -0.61 -11.10
CA VAL A 677 12.09 0.82 -10.97
C VAL A 677 10.56 1.00 -10.95
N PRO A 678 10.04 1.96 -10.17
CA PRO A 678 8.61 2.23 -10.11
C PRO A 678 8.14 2.85 -11.43
N VAL A 679 7.04 2.33 -11.97
CA VAL A 679 6.42 2.79 -13.23
C VAL A 679 4.90 2.83 -13.09
N SER A 680 4.27 3.55 -14.00
CA SER A 680 2.84 3.39 -14.28
C SER A 680 2.63 3.11 -15.77
N ASP A 681 1.54 2.44 -16.07
CA ASP A 681 1.12 2.23 -17.44
C ASP A 681 -0.39 2.43 -17.59
N ALA A 682 -0.83 2.78 -18.79
CA ALA A 682 -2.25 2.95 -19.08
C ALA A 682 -2.59 2.70 -20.56
N LEU A 683 -3.85 2.38 -20.81
CA LEU A 683 -4.47 2.38 -22.12
C LEU A 683 -5.94 2.82 -21.99
N PRO A 684 -6.53 3.45 -23.03
CA PRO A 684 -7.98 3.51 -23.15
C PRO A 684 -8.54 2.13 -23.51
N THR A 685 -9.85 1.97 -23.50
CA THR A 685 -10.47 0.73 -23.98
C THR A 685 -10.08 0.48 -25.44
N ILE A 686 -9.59 -0.71 -25.76
CA ILE A 686 -9.17 -1.09 -27.12
C ILE A 686 -9.69 -2.45 -27.52
N LEU A 687 -9.82 -2.69 -28.83
CA LEU A 687 -10.07 -4.02 -29.40
C LEU A 687 -8.80 -4.55 -30.08
N CYS A 688 -8.23 -5.60 -29.50
CA CYS A 688 -7.20 -6.39 -30.13
C CYS A 688 -7.87 -7.43 -31.05
N PRO A 689 -7.58 -7.44 -32.36
CA PRO A 689 -8.34 -8.24 -33.33
C PRO A 689 -8.18 -9.75 -33.12
N ALA A 690 -6.98 -10.20 -32.74
CA ALA A 690 -6.70 -11.60 -32.49
C ALA A 690 -5.57 -11.73 -31.45
N LEU A 691 -5.89 -12.32 -30.29
CA LEU A 691 -4.92 -12.77 -29.31
C LEU A 691 -5.14 -14.25 -29.01
N VAL A 692 -4.06 -14.95 -28.67
CA VAL A 692 -4.15 -16.34 -28.21
C VAL A 692 -4.58 -16.32 -26.75
N VAL A 693 -5.71 -16.96 -26.46
CA VAL A 693 -6.24 -17.18 -25.12
C VAL A 693 -5.87 -18.60 -24.69
N GLY A 694 -4.92 -18.71 -23.77
CA GLY A 694 -4.51 -19.94 -23.12
C GLY A 694 -5.47 -20.30 -21.99
N GLY A 695 -6.69 -20.70 -22.33
CA GLY A 695 -7.69 -21.18 -21.38
C GLY A 695 -7.57 -22.68 -21.09
N THR A 696 -8.32 -23.18 -20.09
CA THR A 696 -8.35 -24.61 -19.73
C THR A 696 -9.70 -25.29 -19.99
N ALA A 697 -10.69 -24.57 -20.54
CA ALA A 697 -11.92 -25.17 -21.03
C ALA A 697 -11.73 -25.83 -22.40
N GLU A 698 -12.77 -26.51 -22.89
CA GLU A 698 -12.80 -27.10 -24.24
C GLU A 698 -12.47 -26.03 -25.30
N ALA A 699 -11.64 -26.41 -26.28
CA ALA A 699 -11.23 -25.51 -27.34
C ALA A 699 -12.44 -25.11 -28.18
N LEU A 700 -12.71 -23.81 -28.26
CA LEU A 700 -13.72 -23.28 -29.18
C LEU A 700 -13.07 -23.06 -30.55
N PRO A 701 -13.83 -23.16 -31.66
CA PRO A 701 -13.31 -22.83 -32.98
C PRO A 701 -12.74 -21.40 -32.96
N SER A 702 -11.47 -21.27 -33.34
CA SER A 702 -10.81 -19.97 -33.43
C SER A 702 -11.59 -19.05 -34.37
N VAL A 703 -11.73 -17.80 -33.97
CA VAL A 703 -12.27 -16.74 -34.82
C VAL A 703 -11.06 -16.08 -35.48
N ILE A 704 -10.69 -16.56 -36.67
CA ILE A 704 -9.58 -16.00 -37.48
C ILE A 704 -10.14 -14.92 -38.39
#